data_AF-A0A522V9B7-F1
#
_entry.id   AF-A0A522V9B7-F1
#
_cell.length_a   1.000
_cell.length_b   1.000
_cell.length_c   1.000
_cell.angle_alpha   90.00
_cell.angle_beta   90.00
_cell.angle_gamma   90.00
#
_symmetry.space_group_name_H-M   'P 1'
#
loop_
_entity.id
_entity.type
_entity.pdbx_description
1 polymer ?
#
loop_
_entity_poly.entity_id
_entity_poly.type
_entity_poly.pdbx_seq_one_letter_code
_entity_poly.pdbx_strand_id
1 'polypeptide(L)'
;MKKAQPYDAGPSPAATPSIAATLIAKLNLAAYQNAVPLLRELSITNETAAAITGLELSVASVPAFLKPKTWRIDEIAGGSRYHITDLDLQLDGALLARLTEAEYATVAFVLRRSGDTSEALAHLDCTVELLPRHQWGGLSHLPDLVAAFVQPNEAAVERLLKQTAETLRKHGKSPVLDGYNGGAKRVWELVSGIWSAVAALGLDYALPPASFEHAGQKVRGPAHIVESGLATCFDTALLFCAAMEQAGLNPLLVFTKGHAFAGVWLKPEEFSTTVVDDVTALRKRVKLKELVLFETTLVTQRPAPLFSYAAQLGAQQIAEEKDESFELAVDIRRARLQRIKPLTSTEAPTPTVPLETAPLLELPIEEAPDLPDDDVSAESDPATLNPQGRLARWQRKLLDLSLRNNLLNFRPGKKALKLEAPDPGTLEDLLSDGRPIKLLPKPDLMEGADPRNQAIYESREREDLRREHALDALLRREVFVAAAEQELETRLVELYRMARNALQEGGANTLFLAIGFLCWTRDDKTGQRYRAPLILVPVALNRKSMRSGFTLTLHDDEPRFNPTLIEMLHQDFKLNLQIADGELPKDDAGLDVAAIWKEVSLAVKDIKGWEVTEDVVLASFSFAKHLMWKDLTERTEQLRENAVVRHLIDTPREPYPAGIAFPNPAGL
;
A
#
# COMPACT_ATOMS: atom_id res chain seq x y z
N MET A 1 -19.12 49.54 54.92
CA MET A 1 -17.87 50.00 54.28
C MET A 1 -16.67 49.29 54.92
N LYS A 2 -16.12 48.29 54.25
CA LYS A 2 -14.74 47.80 54.49
C LYS A 2 -14.14 47.55 53.10
N LYS A 3 -13.16 48.38 52.72
CA LYS A 3 -12.36 48.18 51.50
C LYS A 3 -11.32 47.09 51.82
N ALA A 4 -11.34 46.00 51.06
CA ALA A 4 -10.27 45.01 51.07
C ALA A 4 -9.09 45.52 50.23
N GLN A 5 -7.89 45.43 50.79
CA GLN A 5 -6.62 45.67 50.09
C GLN A 5 -6.33 44.54 49.10
N PRO A 6 -5.69 44.82 47.95
CA PRO A 6 -5.20 43.75 47.07
C PRO A 6 -3.95 43.11 47.67
N TYR A 7 -3.94 41.78 47.60
CA TYR A 7 -2.85 40.89 47.99
C TYR A 7 -1.70 41.06 47.00
N ASP A 8 -0.51 41.40 47.50
CA ASP A 8 0.72 41.54 46.71
C ASP A 8 1.17 40.14 46.29
N ALA A 9 1.13 39.84 44.99
CA ALA A 9 1.62 38.58 44.45
C ALA A 9 3.15 38.60 44.49
N GLY A 10 3.76 37.68 45.24
CA GLY A 10 5.21 37.51 45.29
C GLY A 10 5.84 37.32 43.90
N PRO A 11 7.16 37.55 43.76
CA PRO A 11 7.83 37.51 42.47
C PRO A 11 7.62 36.16 41.78
N SER A 12 7.10 36.22 40.54
CA SER A 12 7.03 35.08 39.62
C SER A 12 8.43 34.47 39.46
N PRO A 13 8.59 33.12 39.40
CA PRO A 13 9.89 32.50 39.21
C PRO A 13 10.55 33.11 37.97
N ALA A 14 11.84 33.45 38.08
CA ALA A 14 12.60 34.01 36.97
C ALA A 14 12.47 33.07 35.77
N ALA A 15 11.94 33.58 34.65
CA ALA A 15 11.78 32.78 33.45
C ALA A 15 13.14 32.22 33.02
N THR A 16 13.22 30.91 32.80
CA THR A 16 14.42 30.21 32.32
C THR A 16 14.07 29.46 31.04
N PRO A 17 15.04 29.21 30.14
CA PRO A 17 14.76 28.36 28.98
C PRO A 17 14.35 26.95 29.42
N SER A 18 13.51 26.29 28.62
CA SER A 18 13.06 24.91 28.85
C SER A 18 13.37 24.02 27.65
N ILE A 19 13.65 22.73 27.91
CA ILE A 19 13.94 21.72 26.89
C ILE A 19 12.73 20.79 26.80
N ALA A 20 12.32 20.46 25.58
CA ALA A 20 11.31 19.43 25.31
C ALA A 20 11.85 18.41 24.31
N ALA A 21 11.84 17.14 24.70
CA ALA A 21 12.30 16.02 23.89
C ALA A 21 11.27 14.88 23.89
N THR A 22 11.18 14.15 22.77
CA THR A 22 10.35 12.93 22.66
C THR A 22 11.23 11.77 22.24
N LEU A 23 11.38 10.78 23.12
CA LEU A 23 12.16 9.56 22.88
C LEU A 23 11.25 8.34 22.76
N ILE A 24 11.73 7.28 22.13
CA ILE A 24 11.08 5.96 22.24
C ILE A 24 11.22 5.42 23.67
N ALA A 25 10.15 4.83 24.20
CA ALA A 25 10.12 4.34 25.57
C ALA A 25 10.97 3.08 25.78
N LYS A 26 10.95 2.16 24.80
CA LYS A 26 11.73 0.91 24.82
C LYS A 26 12.62 0.82 23.59
N LEU A 27 13.84 0.33 23.78
CA LEU A 27 14.85 0.14 22.72
C LEU A 27 15.50 -1.24 22.85
N ASN A 28 15.64 -1.96 21.74
CA ASN A 28 16.32 -3.25 21.70
C ASN A 28 17.18 -3.38 20.44
N LEU A 29 17.85 -4.52 20.28
CA LEU A 29 18.66 -4.79 19.09
C LEU A 29 17.83 -4.74 17.79
N ALA A 30 16.58 -5.21 17.79
CA ALA A 30 15.70 -5.18 16.61
C ALA A 30 15.42 -3.75 16.14
N ALA A 31 15.11 -2.83 17.07
CA ALA A 31 14.90 -1.42 16.79
C ALA A 31 16.17 -0.76 16.23
N TYR A 32 17.33 -1.05 16.82
CA TYR A 32 18.62 -0.55 16.33
C TYR A 32 18.95 -1.04 14.91
N GLN A 33 18.85 -2.35 14.65
CA GLN A 33 19.15 -2.93 13.34
C GLN A 33 18.22 -2.46 12.21
N ASN A 34 16.99 -2.10 12.58
CA ASN A 34 15.99 -1.55 11.67
C ASN A 34 15.97 -0.01 11.65
N ALA A 35 17.02 0.64 12.16
CA ALA A 35 17.23 2.08 12.11
C ALA A 35 16.06 2.90 12.71
N VAL A 36 15.47 2.40 13.80
CA VAL A 36 14.45 3.16 14.55
C VAL A 36 15.15 4.28 15.33
N PRO A 37 14.80 5.55 15.11
CA PRO A 37 15.42 6.67 15.80
C PRO A 37 15.04 6.68 17.28
N LEU A 38 16.04 6.81 18.16
CA LEU A 38 15.82 6.97 19.60
C LEU A 38 15.08 8.28 19.91
N LEU A 39 15.49 9.37 19.27
CA LEU A 39 14.99 10.73 19.47
C LEU A 39 14.13 11.14 18.28
N ARG A 40 12.85 11.47 18.53
CA ARG A 40 11.86 11.82 17.50
C ARG A 40 11.63 13.32 17.38
N GLU A 41 11.71 14.04 18.50
CA GLU A 41 11.56 15.49 18.55
C GLU A 41 12.49 16.06 19.61
N LEU A 42 13.08 17.22 19.34
CA LEU A 42 13.87 17.99 20.30
C LEU A 42 13.70 19.49 20.02
N SER A 43 13.33 20.24 21.04
CA SER A 43 13.13 21.68 20.95
C SER A 43 13.54 22.36 22.25
N ILE A 44 13.89 23.64 22.13
CA ILE A 44 14.20 24.52 23.24
C ILE A 44 13.25 25.71 23.17
N THR A 45 12.60 26.04 24.27
CA THR A 45 11.74 27.23 24.37
C THR A 45 12.45 28.26 25.22
N ASN A 46 12.67 29.45 24.66
CA ASN A 46 13.18 30.59 25.43
C ASN A 46 11.99 31.32 26.08
N GLU A 47 11.76 31.08 27.36
CA GLU A 47 10.67 31.71 28.12
C GLU A 47 11.02 33.14 28.60
N THR A 48 12.25 33.60 28.36
CA THR A 48 12.69 34.95 28.70
C THR A 48 12.29 35.96 27.62
N ALA A 49 12.24 37.23 27.99
CA ALA A 49 11.97 38.32 27.05
C ALA A 49 13.18 38.66 26.17
N ALA A 50 14.40 38.29 26.58
CA ALA A 50 15.63 38.61 25.86
C ALA A 50 16.07 37.44 24.98
N ALA A 51 16.74 37.75 23.86
CA ALA A 51 17.44 36.73 23.10
C ALA A 51 18.58 36.12 23.92
N ILE A 52 18.74 34.80 23.83
CA ILE A 52 19.87 34.08 24.43
C ILE A 52 20.77 33.61 23.30
N THR A 53 22.04 34.00 23.35
CA THR A 53 23.03 33.70 22.30
C THR A 53 24.12 32.76 22.79
N GLY A 54 24.77 32.08 21.85
CA GLY A 54 25.91 31.20 22.10
C GLY A 54 25.55 30.05 23.03
N LEU A 55 24.64 29.18 22.60
CA LEU A 55 24.13 28.06 23.37
C LEU A 55 24.75 26.73 22.91
N GLU A 56 24.99 25.84 23.87
CA GLU A 56 25.38 24.46 23.62
C GLU A 56 24.39 23.52 24.32
N LEU A 57 23.69 22.70 23.53
CA LEU A 57 22.87 21.62 24.05
C LEU A 57 23.67 20.32 23.93
N SER A 58 23.91 19.62 25.03
CA SER A 58 24.56 18.31 25.02
C SER A 58 23.60 17.21 25.46
N VAL A 59 23.70 16.04 24.84
CA VAL A 59 23.02 14.81 25.27
C VAL A 59 24.03 13.74 25.64
N ALA A 60 23.76 13.02 26.73
CA ALA A 60 24.49 11.83 27.16
C ALA A 60 23.53 10.84 27.82
N SER A 61 23.97 9.59 28.03
CA SER A 61 23.16 8.60 28.75
C SER A 61 23.92 7.90 29.86
N VAL A 62 23.19 7.44 30.88
CA VAL A 62 23.67 6.59 31.97
C VAL A 62 22.70 5.42 32.15
N PRO A 63 23.12 4.16 31.90
CA PRO A 63 24.40 3.73 31.34
C PRO A 63 24.68 4.31 29.93
N ALA A 64 25.95 4.32 29.52
CA ALA A 64 26.38 4.90 28.25
C ALA A 64 26.05 3.98 27.05
N PHE A 65 24.81 4.04 26.57
CA PHE A 65 24.33 3.29 25.39
C PHE A 65 24.24 4.15 24.12
N LEU A 66 24.44 5.46 24.23
CA LEU A 66 24.59 6.39 23.10
C LEU A 66 25.91 7.13 23.19
N LYS A 67 26.48 7.51 22.05
CA LYS A 67 27.63 8.42 22.01
C LYS A 67 27.17 9.84 22.32
N PRO A 68 27.82 10.54 23.27
CA PRO A 68 27.47 11.92 23.57
C PRO A 68 27.50 12.80 22.32
N LYS A 69 26.50 13.67 22.17
CA LYS A 69 26.37 14.60 21.04
C LYS A 69 26.12 16.00 21.57
N THR A 70 26.68 17.00 20.91
CA THR A 70 26.50 18.42 21.26
C THR A 70 26.03 19.19 20.04
N TRP A 71 24.96 19.96 20.19
CA TRP A 71 24.45 20.91 19.20
C TRP A 71 24.84 22.32 19.62
N ARG A 72 25.39 23.09 18.67
CA ARG A 72 25.67 24.52 18.84
C ARG A 72 24.53 25.33 18.26
N ILE A 73 24.04 26.30 19.03
CA ILE A 73 22.89 27.13 18.69
C ILE A 73 23.30 28.59 18.86
N ASP A 74 23.26 29.35 17.77
CA ASP A 74 23.79 30.72 17.77
C ASP A 74 22.91 31.68 18.57
N GLU A 75 21.58 31.60 18.39
CA GLU A 75 20.61 32.48 19.05
C GLU A 75 19.23 31.84 19.14
N ILE A 76 18.53 32.06 20.26
CA ILE A 76 17.09 31.82 20.40
C ILE A 76 16.43 33.12 20.86
N ALA A 77 15.55 33.68 20.03
CA ALA A 77 14.83 34.92 20.35
C ALA A 77 13.93 34.75 21.59
N GLY A 78 13.69 35.85 22.31
CA GLY A 78 12.80 35.86 23.48
C GLY A 78 11.38 35.41 23.14
N GLY A 79 10.78 34.56 23.97
CA GLY A 79 9.44 34.00 23.76
C GLY A 79 9.30 33.04 22.57
N SER A 80 10.41 32.60 21.96
CA SER A 80 10.39 31.74 20.77
C SER A 80 10.80 30.30 21.06
N ARG A 81 10.43 29.39 20.16
CA ARG A 81 10.78 27.96 20.20
C ARG A 81 11.74 27.63 19.06
N TYR A 82 12.87 27.02 19.41
CA TYR A 82 13.87 26.55 18.47
C TYR A 82 13.79 25.03 18.33
N HIS A 83 13.59 24.53 17.11
CA HIS A 83 13.54 23.11 16.81
C HIS A 83 14.90 22.60 16.30
N ILE A 84 15.38 21.50 16.86
CA ILE A 84 16.61 20.84 16.40
C ILE A 84 16.24 19.85 15.30
N THR A 85 16.94 19.95 14.16
CA THR A 85 16.67 19.12 12.97
C THR A 85 17.53 17.86 12.92
N ASP A 86 18.78 17.91 13.39
CA ASP A 86 19.70 16.77 13.41
C ASP A 86 19.52 15.92 14.67
N LEU A 87 18.51 15.04 14.64
CA LEU A 87 18.10 14.18 15.75
C LEU A 87 18.81 12.81 15.76
N ASP A 88 19.71 12.54 14.81
CA ASP A 88 20.38 11.24 14.74
C ASP A 88 21.37 11.07 15.89
N LEU A 89 21.12 10.06 16.74
CA LEU A 89 21.95 9.72 17.89
C LEU A 89 22.61 8.36 17.64
N GLN A 90 23.94 8.33 17.68
CA GLN A 90 24.68 7.09 17.48
C GLN A 90 24.57 6.18 18.72
N LEU A 91 23.92 5.03 18.54
CA LEU A 91 23.71 4.02 19.58
C LEU A 91 24.83 2.97 19.58
N ASP A 92 25.15 2.43 20.75
CA ASP A 92 26.06 1.29 20.92
C ASP A 92 25.31 -0.03 20.67
N GLY A 93 25.35 -0.48 19.41
CA GLY A 93 24.77 -1.77 19.01
C GLY A 93 25.39 -2.99 19.71
N ALA A 94 26.66 -2.91 20.13
CA ALA A 94 27.32 -4.00 20.84
C ALA A 94 26.81 -4.11 22.27
N LEU A 95 26.41 -3.00 22.89
CA LEU A 95 25.70 -3.00 24.17
C LEU A 95 24.31 -3.64 24.02
N LEU A 96 23.52 -3.19 23.04
CA LEU A 96 22.18 -3.75 22.82
C LEU A 96 22.20 -5.25 22.49
N ALA A 97 23.26 -5.73 21.83
CA ALA A 97 23.42 -7.15 21.51
C ALA A 97 23.76 -8.04 22.72
N ARG A 98 24.39 -7.50 23.77
CA ARG A 98 24.87 -8.27 24.94
C ARG A 98 23.94 -8.23 26.15
N LEU A 99 22.87 -7.42 26.12
CA LEU A 99 21.88 -7.35 27.21
C LEU A 99 21.15 -8.68 27.37
N THR A 100 21.13 -9.20 28.60
CA THR A 100 20.43 -10.44 29.00
C THR A 100 19.13 -10.15 29.76
N GLU A 101 19.10 -9.05 30.51
CA GLU A 101 17.94 -8.53 31.24
C GLU A 101 17.65 -7.09 30.83
N ALA A 102 16.40 -6.66 31.03
CA ALA A 102 15.99 -5.29 30.77
C ALA A 102 16.63 -4.34 31.81
N GLU A 103 17.09 -3.18 31.35
CA GLU A 103 17.73 -2.17 32.18
C GLU A 103 17.19 -0.78 31.81
N TYR A 104 17.02 0.09 32.80
CA TYR A 104 16.63 1.48 32.57
C TYR A 104 17.87 2.36 32.40
N ALA A 105 17.87 3.17 31.35
CA ALA A 105 18.87 4.18 31.10
C ALA A 105 18.25 5.58 31.16
N THR A 106 18.96 6.53 31.77
CA THR A 106 18.59 7.95 31.76
C THR A 106 19.33 8.65 30.63
N VAL A 107 18.59 9.33 29.75
CA VAL A 107 19.13 10.22 28.72
C VAL A 107 18.98 11.66 29.20
N ALA A 108 20.11 12.30 29.48
CA ALA A 108 20.17 13.65 30.02
C ALA A 108 20.48 14.65 28.92
N PHE A 109 19.63 15.66 28.78
CA PHE A 109 19.84 16.84 27.95
C PHE A 109 20.21 18.03 28.83
N VAL A 110 21.35 18.65 28.54
CA VAL A 110 21.87 19.77 29.31
C VAL A 110 22.11 20.96 28.38
N LEU A 111 21.45 22.08 28.65
CA LEU A 111 21.64 23.33 27.93
C LEU A 111 22.57 24.26 28.71
N ARG A 112 23.63 24.76 28.07
CA ARG A 112 24.61 25.69 28.66
C ARG A 112 24.89 26.85 27.71
N ARG A 113 25.50 27.91 28.24
CA ARG A 113 26.17 28.92 27.40
C ARG A 113 27.51 28.37 26.94
N SER A 114 27.88 28.64 25.69
CA SER A 114 29.13 28.22 25.09
C SER A 114 30.30 28.79 25.88
N GLY A 115 31.21 27.91 26.31
CA GLY A 115 32.38 28.27 27.12
C GLY A 115 32.15 28.37 28.63
N ASP A 116 30.91 28.25 29.12
CA ASP A 116 30.61 28.20 30.55
C ASP A 116 30.27 26.77 30.99
N THR A 117 31.14 26.18 31.82
CA THR A 117 30.96 24.84 32.37
C THR A 117 30.28 24.81 33.74
N SER A 118 30.00 25.98 34.33
CA SER A 118 29.67 26.12 35.75
C SER A 118 28.18 25.93 36.03
N GLU A 119 27.29 26.45 35.18
CA GLU A 119 25.85 26.51 35.44
C GLU A 119 25.04 26.10 34.19
N ALA A 120 24.12 25.14 34.36
CA ALA A 120 23.20 24.73 33.31
C ALA A 120 22.00 25.67 33.27
N LEU A 121 21.65 26.16 32.08
CA LEU A 121 20.47 27.00 31.87
C LEU A 121 19.17 26.21 31.92
N ALA A 122 19.21 24.95 31.48
CA ALA A 122 18.08 24.04 31.50
C ALA A 122 18.59 22.58 31.52
N HIS A 123 17.78 21.70 32.10
CA HIS A 123 18.05 20.27 32.21
C HIS A 123 16.79 19.47 31.93
N LEU A 124 16.91 18.37 31.19
CA LEU A 124 15.81 17.43 30.95
C LEU A 124 16.36 16.01 30.99
N ASP A 125 15.82 15.20 31.89
CA ASP A 125 16.07 13.76 31.94
C ASP A 125 14.90 13.00 31.33
N CYS A 126 15.22 12.03 30.47
CA CYS A 126 14.26 11.11 29.88
C CYS A 126 14.69 9.68 30.17
N THR A 127 13.76 8.86 30.66
CA THR A 127 14.02 7.43 30.92
C THR A 127 13.72 6.60 29.68
N VAL A 128 14.62 5.68 29.34
CA VAL A 128 14.47 4.70 28.25
C VAL A 128 14.74 3.32 28.81
N GLU A 129 13.86 2.36 28.52
CA GLU A 129 14.05 0.96 28.86
C GLU A 129 14.82 0.24 27.75
N LEU A 130 16.00 -0.26 28.06
CA LEU A 130 16.82 -1.07 27.16
C LEU A 130 16.45 -2.53 27.34
N LEU A 131 15.91 -3.16 26.30
CA LEU A 131 15.49 -4.56 26.34
C LEU A 131 16.59 -5.48 25.79
N PRO A 132 16.70 -6.71 26.31
CA PRO A 132 17.51 -7.78 25.73
C PRO A 132 17.19 -8.00 24.26
N ARG A 133 18.18 -8.52 23.50
CA ARG A 133 18.01 -8.78 22.06
C ARG A 133 16.82 -9.69 21.72
N HIS A 134 16.49 -10.61 22.63
CA HIS A 134 15.40 -11.58 22.48
C HIS A 134 14.08 -11.10 23.09
N GLN A 135 13.99 -9.86 23.56
CA GLN A 135 12.77 -9.33 24.13
C GLN A 135 12.06 -8.41 23.15
N TRP A 136 10.85 -8.78 22.78
CA TRP A 136 9.96 -7.93 21.99
C TRP A 136 9.26 -6.92 22.91
N GLY A 137 9.02 -5.71 22.41
CA GLY A 137 8.53 -4.57 23.21
C GLY A 137 7.02 -4.48 23.39
N GLY A 138 6.24 -5.31 22.69
CA GLY A 138 4.78 -5.30 22.71
C GLY A 138 4.13 -4.38 21.65
N LEU A 139 2.81 -4.52 21.51
CA LEU A 139 1.96 -3.79 20.56
C LEU A 139 1.88 -2.29 20.85
N SER A 140 2.00 -1.88 22.12
CA SER A 140 1.92 -0.48 22.57
C SER A 140 3.11 0.40 22.16
N HIS A 141 4.10 -0.15 21.44
CA HIS A 141 5.29 0.59 21.04
C HIS A 141 5.51 0.57 19.52
N LEU A 142 5.93 -0.57 18.98
CA LEU A 142 6.27 -0.75 17.57
C LEU A 142 5.81 -2.16 17.14
N PRO A 143 4.51 -2.34 16.88
CA PRO A 143 3.92 -3.65 16.63
C PRO A 143 4.56 -4.37 15.44
N ASP A 144 4.84 -3.64 14.37
CA ASP A 144 5.47 -4.08 13.13
C ASP A 144 6.92 -4.57 13.31
N LEU A 145 7.64 -4.14 14.36
CA LEU A 145 8.97 -4.69 14.66
C LEU A 145 8.94 -6.16 15.10
N VAL A 146 7.76 -6.72 15.41
CA VAL A 146 7.66 -8.17 15.69
C VAL A 146 8.15 -9.00 14.50
N ALA A 147 8.03 -8.50 13.28
CA ALA A 147 8.54 -9.18 12.10
C ALA A 147 10.07 -9.41 12.15
N ALA A 148 10.83 -8.63 12.92
CA ALA A 148 12.25 -8.88 13.13
C ALA A 148 12.53 -10.15 13.96
N PHE A 149 11.56 -10.60 14.77
CA PHE A 149 11.61 -11.83 15.54
C PHE A 149 11.16 -13.06 14.74
N VAL A 150 10.64 -12.88 13.53
CA VAL A 150 10.51 -13.95 12.55
C VAL A 150 11.87 -14.15 11.88
N GLN A 151 12.55 -15.24 12.21
CA GLN A 151 13.95 -15.50 11.86
C GLN A 151 14.09 -16.68 10.87
N PRO A 152 13.73 -16.50 9.58
CA PRO A 152 13.69 -17.58 8.59
C PRO A 152 15.07 -18.15 8.22
N ASN A 153 16.16 -17.41 8.50
CA ASN A 153 17.52 -17.79 8.09
C ASN A 153 18.28 -18.58 9.16
N GLU A 154 17.63 -18.98 10.26
CA GLU A 154 18.27 -19.80 11.28
C GLU A 154 18.43 -21.26 10.83
N ALA A 155 19.57 -21.87 11.18
CA ALA A 155 19.86 -23.26 10.85
C ALA A 155 18.85 -24.26 11.44
N ALA A 156 18.15 -23.90 12.53
CA ALA A 156 17.07 -24.69 13.08
C ALA A 156 15.84 -24.73 12.16
N VAL A 157 15.52 -23.63 11.46
CA VAL A 157 14.42 -23.57 10.49
C VAL A 157 14.75 -24.37 9.24
N GLU A 158 16.01 -24.32 8.78
CA GLU A 158 16.48 -25.16 7.66
C GLU A 158 16.34 -26.66 7.98
N ARG A 159 16.73 -27.07 9.20
CA ARG A 159 16.55 -28.44 9.68
C ARG A 159 15.08 -28.85 9.74
N LEU A 160 14.21 -27.94 10.21
CA LEU A 160 12.77 -28.17 10.26
C LEU A 160 12.19 -28.35 8.84
N LEU A 161 12.58 -27.52 7.88
CA LEU A 161 12.14 -27.65 6.49
C LEU A 161 12.65 -28.94 5.83
N LYS A 162 13.85 -29.41 6.17
CA LYS A 162 14.33 -30.72 5.74
C LYS A 162 13.42 -31.85 6.27
N GLN A 163 13.02 -31.79 7.55
CA GLN A 163 12.07 -32.74 8.13
C GLN A 163 10.70 -32.65 7.43
N THR A 164 10.21 -31.45 7.13
CA THR A 164 8.98 -31.25 6.34
C THR A 164 9.05 -31.95 4.98
N ALA A 165 10.15 -31.79 4.25
CA ALA A 165 10.34 -32.46 2.95
C ALA A 165 10.36 -33.99 3.08
N GLU A 166 10.94 -34.52 4.16
CA GLU A 166 10.93 -35.96 4.46
C GLU A 166 9.51 -36.46 4.80
N THR A 167 8.74 -35.71 5.59
CA THR A 167 7.35 -36.03 5.93
C THR A 167 6.46 -36.03 4.69
N LEU A 168 6.59 -35.04 3.80
CA LEU A 168 5.87 -35.00 2.52
C LEU A 168 6.19 -36.23 1.66
N ARG A 169 7.48 -36.59 1.56
CA ARG A 169 7.93 -37.77 0.80
C ARG A 169 7.33 -39.06 1.32
N LYS A 170 7.31 -39.27 2.64
CA LYS A 170 6.74 -40.46 3.28
C LYS A 170 5.24 -40.64 2.99
N HIS A 171 4.52 -39.53 2.82
CA HIS A 171 3.09 -39.52 2.52
C HIS A 171 2.77 -39.46 1.01
N GLY A 172 3.75 -39.75 0.15
CA GLY A 172 3.54 -39.79 -1.30
C GLY A 172 3.30 -38.42 -1.95
N LYS A 173 3.61 -37.32 -1.25
CA LYS A 173 3.52 -35.95 -1.77
C LYS A 173 4.88 -35.48 -2.28
N SER A 174 4.89 -34.43 -3.11
CA SER A 174 6.13 -33.82 -3.58
C SER A 174 6.93 -33.24 -2.38
N PRO A 175 8.23 -33.55 -2.24
CA PRO A 175 9.08 -33.00 -1.18
C PRO A 175 9.66 -31.62 -1.51
N VAL A 176 9.34 -31.05 -2.69
CA VAL A 176 9.86 -29.75 -3.12
C VAL A 176 9.18 -28.64 -2.33
N LEU A 177 9.94 -27.72 -1.74
CA LEU A 177 9.42 -26.57 -1.00
C LEU A 177 9.45 -25.33 -1.91
N ASP A 178 8.46 -25.24 -2.79
CA ASP A 178 8.40 -24.31 -3.92
C ASP A 178 7.40 -23.16 -3.74
N GLY A 179 7.06 -22.83 -2.49
CA GLY A 179 6.16 -21.74 -2.13
C GLY A 179 4.78 -21.89 -2.78
N TYR A 180 4.45 -20.96 -3.69
CA TYR A 180 3.14 -20.88 -4.34
C TYR A 180 3.01 -21.70 -5.64
N ASN A 181 4.09 -22.36 -6.07
CA ASN A 181 4.05 -23.19 -7.26
C ASN A 181 3.15 -24.41 -7.00
N GLY A 182 2.02 -24.51 -7.72
CA GLY A 182 1.01 -25.56 -7.51
C GLY A 182 -0.29 -25.08 -6.83
N GLY A 183 -0.43 -23.78 -6.56
CA GLY A 183 -1.68 -23.16 -6.13
C GLY A 183 -2.07 -23.43 -4.67
N ALA A 184 -3.30 -23.04 -4.30
CA ALA A 184 -3.77 -23.05 -2.90
C ALA A 184 -3.72 -24.44 -2.25
N LYS A 185 -4.06 -25.50 -2.99
CA LYS A 185 -3.97 -26.90 -2.51
C LYS A 185 -2.53 -27.28 -2.16
N ARG A 186 -1.56 -26.85 -2.97
CA ARG A 186 -0.15 -27.10 -2.69
C ARG A 186 0.35 -26.34 -1.47
N VAL A 187 -0.06 -25.08 -1.31
CA VAL A 187 0.26 -24.30 -0.10
C VAL A 187 -0.28 -25.00 1.14
N TRP A 188 -1.50 -25.52 1.11
CA TRP A 188 -2.06 -26.31 2.21
C TRP A 188 -1.21 -27.54 2.55
N GLU A 189 -0.77 -28.30 1.54
CA GLU A 189 0.10 -29.47 1.73
C GLU A 189 1.44 -29.08 2.39
N LEU A 190 2.07 -28.00 1.92
CA LEU A 190 3.32 -27.50 2.49
C LEU A 190 3.15 -27.13 3.97
N VAL A 191 2.09 -26.38 4.29
CA VAL A 191 1.82 -25.93 5.67
C VAL A 191 1.44 -27.11 6.57
N SER A 192 0.68 -28.09 6.07
CA SER A 192 0.40 -29.34 6.79
C SER A 192 1.66 -30.18 7.05
N GLY A 193 2.61 -30.17 6.10
CA GLY A 193 3.93 -30.77 6.28
C GLY A 193 4.78 -30.05 7.33
N ILE A 194 4.74 -28.71 7.36
CA ILE A 194 5.40 -27.89 8.39
C ILE A 194 4.76 -28.18 9.76
N TRP A 195 3.43 -28.20 9.85
CA TRP A 195 2.68 -28.56 11.06
C TRP A 195 3.13 -29.91 11.63
N SER A 196 3.19 -30.93 10.77
CA SER A 196 3.59 -32.28 11.16
C SER A 196 5.05 -32.34 11.64
N ALA A 197 5.96 -31.60 10.99
CA ALA A 197 7.36 -31.51 11.41
C ALA A 197 7.51 -30.80 12.76
N VAL A 198 6.77 -29.72 13.00
CA VAL A 198 6.78 -29.01 14.30
C VAL A 198 6.19 -29.89 15.40
N ALA A 199 5.10 -30.61 15.13
CA ALA A 199 4.51 -31.56 16.09
C ALA A 199 5.50 -32.68 16.49
N ALA A 200 6.35 -33.11 15.55
CA ALA A 200 7.38 -34.13 15.78
C ALA A 200 8.54 -33.63 16.67
N LEU A 201 8.79 -32.31 16.75
CA LEU A 201 9.74 -31.74 17.73
C LEU A 201 9.30 -32.01 19.15
N GLY A 202 7.99 -32.10 19.34
CA GLY A 202 7.44 -32.53 20.59
C GLY A 202 7.48 -31.52 21.72
N LEU A 203 7.12 -30.29 21.38
CA LEU A 203 7.19 -29.14 22.27
C LEU A 203 6.18 -29.24 23.42
N ASP A 204 6.56 -28.75 24.59
CA ASP A 204 5.70 -28.55 25.75
C ASP A 204 5.36 -27.06 25.91
N TYR A 205 4.11 -26.78 26.32
CA TYR A 205 3.62 -25.41 26.43
C TYR A 205 4.14 -24.70 27.68
N ALA A 206 4.71 -23.52 27.51
CA ALA A 206 5.04 -22.59 28.57
C ALA A 206 4.04 -21.43 28.60
N LEU A 207 3.55 -21.07 29.79
CA LEU A 207 2.64 -19.93 29.94
C LEU A 207 3.38 -18.61 29.66
N PRO A 208 2.87 -17.73 28.78
CA PRO A 208 3.41 -16.39 28.62
C PRO A 208 3.06 -15.52 29.85
N PRO A 209 3.77 -14.38 30.06
CA PRO A 209 3.36 -13.37 31.02
C PRO A 209 1.95 -12.83 30.70
N ALA A 210 1.24 -12.36 31.73
CA ALA A 210 -0.06 -11.70 31.53
C ALA A 210 0.11 -10.42 30.69
N SER A 211 -0.83 -10.20 29.75
CA SER A 211 -0.82 -9.05 28.82
C SER A 211 0.49 -8.86 28.05
N PHE A 212 1.17 -9.97 27.71
CA PHE A 212 2.42 -9.92 26.96
C PHE A 212 2.27 -9.24 25.60
N GLU A 213 1.08 -9.28 25.00
CA GLU A 213 0.79 -8.63 23.74
C GLU A 213 1.06 -7.13 23.84
N HIS A 214 0.69 -6.47 24.94
CA HIS A 214 0.90 -5.03 25.13
C HIS A 214 2.27 -4.69 25.72
N ALA A 215 2.72 -5.46 26.72
CA ALA A 215 3.95 -5.17 27.46
C ALA A 215 5.21 -5.73 26.79
N GLY A 216 5.06 -6.69 25.89
CA GLY A 216 6.14 -7.48 25.34
C GLY A 216 6.55 -8.66 26.23
N GLN A 217 7.40 -9.53 25.69
CA GLN A 217 8.00 -10.64 26.43
C GLN A 217 9.34 -11.06 25.82
N LYS A 218 10.10 -11.86 26.56
CA LYS A 218 11.24 -12.61 26.01
C LYS A 218 10.71 -13.70 25.07
N VAL A 219 11.40 -13.84 23.94
CA VAL A 219 11.06 -14.71 22.83
C VAL A 219 12.17 -15.73 22.67
N ARG A 220 11.80 -17.01 22.54
CA ARG A 220 12.74 -18.07 22.22
C ARG A 220 12.90 -18.11 20.70
N GLY A 221 14.13 -18.02 20.22
CA GLY A 221 14.43 -18.23 18.80
C GLY A 221 14.28 -19.70 18.40
N PRO A 222 14.17 -20.01 17.09
CA PRO A 222 14.07 -21.38 16.58
C PRO A 222 15.07 -22.38 17.17
N ALA A 223 16.35 -22.01 17.29
CA ALA A 223 17.37 -22.89 17.89
C ALA A 223 17.05 -23.27 19.33
N HIS A 224 16.67 -22.29 20.17
CA HIS A 224 16.33 -22.51 21.57
C HIS A 224 15.05 -23.33 21.74
N ILE A 225 14.04 -23.12 20.88
CA ILE A 225 12.79 -23.92 20.92
C ILE A 225 13.12 -25.40 20.67
N VAL A 226 13.92 -25.70 19.64
CA VAL A 226 14.31 -27.07 19.29
C VAL A 226 15.17 -27.73 20.39
N GLU A 227 16.06 -26.97 21.03
CA GLU A 227 16.93 -27.49 22.10
C GLU A 227 16.19 -27.72 23.41
N SER A 228 15.40 -26.73 23.85
CA SER A 228 14.72 -26.78 25.15
C SER A 228 13.43 -27.60 25.14
N GLY A 229 12.80 -27.76 23.98
CA GLY A 229 11.47 -28.36 23.85
C GLY A 229 10.34 -27.53 24.46
N LEU A 230 10.58 -26.27 24.85
CA LEU A 230 9.57 -25.41 25.48
C LEU A 230 9.20 -24.23 24.58
N ALA A 231 7.90 -23.94 24.46
CA ALA A 231 7.41 -22.81 23.68
C ALA A 231 6.13 -22.19 24.25
N THR A 232 6.01 -20.87 24.18
CA THR A 232 4.76 -20.13 24.39
C THR A 232 3.92 -20.08 23.10
N CYS A 233 2.68 -19.56 23.18
CA CYS A 233 1.85 -19.32 21.98
C CYS A 233 2.57 -18.41 20.98
N PHE A 234 3.28 -17.40 21.48
CA PHE A 234 4.05 -16.49 20.66
C PHE A 234 5.30 -17.14 20.03
N ASP A 235 6.04 -17.93 20.80
CA ASP A 235 7.22 -18.66 20.29
C ASP A 235 6.82 -19.60 19.14
N THR A 236 5.74 -20.37 19.32
CA THR A 236 5.23 -21.26 18.26
C THR A 236 4.77 -20.49 17.02
N ALA A 237 4.05 -19.38 17.20
CA ALA A 237 3.59 -18.55 16.09
C ALA A 237 4.76 -17.97 15.28
N LEU A 238 5.80 -17.49 15.94
CA LEU A 238 7.02 -16.99 15.29
C LEU A 238 7.79 -18.09 14.55
N LEU A 239 7.89 -19.29 15.15
CA LEU A 239 8.53 -20.45 14.51
C LEU A 239 7.80 -20.86 13.23
N PHE A 240 6.47 -20.92 13.26
CA PHE A 240 5.66 -21.20 12.07
C PHE A 240 5.86 -20.13 10.99
N CYS A 241 5.78 -18.85 11.36
CA CYS A 241 6.03 -17.75 10.43
C CYS A 241 7.43 -17.86 9.80
N ALA A 242 8.46 -18.21 10.59
CA ALA A 242 9.83 -18.34 10.07
C ALA A 242 9.96 -19.50 9.07
N ALA A 243 9.36 -20.65 9.38
CA ALA A 243 9.35 -21.80 8.48
C ALA A 243 8.58 -21.53 7.18
N MET A 244 7.40 -20.91 7.27
CA MET A 244 6.58 -20.56 6.11
C MET A 244 7.28 -19.50 5.23
N GLU A 245 7.89 -18.47 5.83
CA GLU A 245 8.68 -17.47 5.11
C GLU A 245 9.88 -18.11 4.38
N GLN A 246 10.62 -18.99 5.05
CA GLN A 246 11.74 -19.69 4.42
C GLN A 246 11.30 -20.67 3.31
N ALA A 247 10.10 -21.25 3.43
CA ALA A 247 9.48 -22.07 2.38
C ALA A 247 8.92 -21.26 1.19
N GLY A 248 9.07 -19.93 1.20
CA GLY A 248 8.60 -19.05 0.12
C GLY A 248 7.12 -18.72 0.17
N LEU A 249 6.47 -18.88 1.33
CA LEU A 249 5.08 -18.49 1.59
C LEU A 249 5.04 -17.13 2.30
N ASN A 250 3.88 -16.48 2.28
CA ASN A 250 3.63 -15.21 2.95
C ASN A 250 2.87 -15.45 4.26
N PRO A 251 3.54 -15.42 5.43
CA PRO A 251 2.91 -15.66 6.72
C PRO A 251 2.35 -14.38 7.34
N LEU A 252 1.42 -14.55 8.27
CA LEU A 252 0.86 -13.52 9.13
C LEU A 252 0.98 -13.92 10.59
N LEU A 253 1.18 -12.93 11.44
CA LEU A 253 1.15 -13.09 12.88
C LEU A 253 -0.08 -12.37 13.43
N VAL A 254 -0.95 -13.07 14.16
CA VAL A 254 -2.22 -12.54 14.65
C VAL A 254 -2.20 -12.49 16.17
N PHE A 255 -2.64 -11.37 16.73
CA PHE A 255 -2.72 -11.13 18.16
C PHE A 255 -4.16 -10.95 18.62
N THR A 256 -4.50 -11.64 19.70
CA THR A 256 -5.70 -11.39 20.50
C THR A 256 -5.28 -11.16 21.95
N LYS A 257 -6.20 -10.72 22.81
CA LYS A 257 -5.96 -10.50 24.24
C LYS A 257 -5.39 -11.78 24.88
N GLY A 258 -4.15 -11.70 25.35
CA GLY A 258 -3.43 -12.79 25.99
C GLY A 258 -3.00 -13.93 25.07
N HIS A 259 -3.07 -13.79 23.74
CA HIS A 259 -2.76 -14.88 22.82
C HIS A 259 -2.19 -14.42 21.47
N ALA A 260 -1.39 -15.29 20.84
CA ALA A 260 -0.85 -15.06 19.51
C ALA A 260 -0.82 -16.37 18.72
N PHE A 261 -1.13 -16.30 17.44
CA PHE A 261 -1.16 -17.44 16.53
C PHE A 261 -0.78 -17.01 15.11
N ALA A 262 -0.66 -17.97 14.19
CA ALA A 262 -0.14 -17.73 12.85
C ALA A 262 -1.21 -17.88 11.77
N GLY A 263 -0.94 -17.27 10.63
CA GLY A 263 -1.68 -17.44 9.40
C GLY A 263 -0.77 -17.48 8.19
N VAL A 264 -1.32 -17.85 7.05
CA VAL A 264 -0.61 -17.93 5.77
C VAL A 264 -1.55 -17.68 4.62
N TRP A 265 -1.11 -16.84 3.68
CA TRP A 265 -1.83 -16.64 2.43
C TRP A 265 -1.75 -17.91 1.57
N LEU A 266 -2.89 -18.35 1.03
CA LEU A 266 -2.98 -19.47 0.08
C LEU A 266 -2.59 -19.08 -1.35
N LYS A 267 -2.44 -17.78 -1.59
CA LYS A 267 -1.99 -17.15 -2.85
C LYS A 267 -0.83 -16.20 -2.55
N PRO A 268 0.01 -15.82 -3.54
CA PRO A 268 1.11 -14.88 -3.34
C PRO A 268 0.61 -13.44 -3.18
N GLU A 269 -0.16 -13.20 -2.12
CA GLU A 269 -0.78 -11.93 -1.77
C GLU A 269 -0.22 -11.39 -0.44
N GLU A 270 -0.50 -10.12 -0.18
CA GLU A 270 -0.20 -9.45 1.08
C GLU A 270 -1.21 -8.34 1.36
N PHE A 271 -1.27 -7.87 2.61
CA PHE A 271 -2.00 -6.66 2.95
C PHE A 271 -1.30 -5.37 2.46
N SER A 272 -2.08 -4.28 2.29
CA SER A 272 -1.54 -2.96 1.89
C SER A 272 -0.73 -2.26 2.97
N THR A 273 -0.93 -2.63 4.24
CA THR A 273 -0.26 -2.10 5.42
C THR A 273 0.34 -3.27 6.20
N THR A 274 1.46 -3.03 6.90
CA THR A 274 2.13 -4.07 7.69
C THR A 274 1.30 -4.50 8.89
N VAL A 275 0.60 -3.53 9.50
CA VAL A 275 -0.29 -3.74 10.64
C VAL A 275 -1.73 -3.61 10.14
N VAL A 276 -2.57 -4.56 10.55
CA VAL A 276 -4.00 -4.61 10.25
C VAL A 276 -4.77 -4.76 11.56
N ASP A 277 -5.51 -3.73 11.94
CA ASP A 277 -6.33 -3.65 13.16
C ASP A 277 -7.82 -3.98 12.91
N ASP A 278 -8.23 -4.12 11.65
CA ASP A 278 -9.58 -4.54 11.26
C ASP A 278 -9.68 -6.07 11.13
N VAL A 279 -10.27 -6.73 12.13
CA VAL A 279 -10.54 -8.18 12.13
C VAL A 279 -11.40 -8.62 10.94
N THR A 280 -12.28 -7.74 10.41
CA THR A 280 -13.15 -8.08 9.28
C THR A 280 -12.34 -8.29 8.00
N ALA A 281 -11.18 -7.63 7.88
CA ALA A 281 -10.27 -7.83 6.76
C ALA A 281 -9.72 -9.26 6.72
N LEU A 282 -9.40 -9.85 7.88
CA LEU A 282 -8.97 -11.25 8.00
C LEU A 282 -10.16 -12.19 7.75
N ARG A 283 -11.31 -11.93 8.39
CA ARG A 283 -12.51 -12.79 8.28
C ARG A 283 -12.97 -12.97 6.83
N LYS A 284 -12.97 -11.89 6.04
CA LYS A 284 -13.33 -11.93 4.61
C LYS A 284 -12.39 -12.87 3.83
N ARG A 285 -11.07 -12.79 4.05
CA ARG A 285 -10.06 -13.60 3.34
C ARG A 285 -10.08 -15.06 3.76
N VAL A 286 -10.35 -15.33 5.03
CA VAL A 286 -10.58 -16.70 5.52
C VAL A 286 -11.85 -17.28 4.86
N LYS A 287 -12.94 -16.50 4.79
CA LYS A 287 -14.19 -16.92 4.13
C LYS A 287 -14.03 -17.15 2.62
N LEU A 288 -13.21 -16.33 1.97
CA LEU A 288 -12.87 -16.46 0.54
C LEU A 288 -11.82 -17.56 0.26
N LYS A 289 -11.30 -18.23 1.30
CA LYS A 289 -10.25 -19.25 1.18
C LYS A 289 -8.97 -18.71 0.52
N GLU A 290 -8.64 -17.45 0.80
CA GLU A 290 -7.40 -16.78 0.40
C GLU A 290 -6.36 -16.79 1.52
N LEU A 291 -6.82 -16.90 2.77
CA LEU A 291 -6.01 -16.87 3.98
C LEU A 291 -6.41 -18.05 4.87
N VAL A 292 -5.43 -18.76 5.42
CA VAL A 292 -5.65 -19.75 6.48
C VAL A 292 -5.03 -19.25 7.76
N LEU A 293 -5.83 -19.22 8.83
CA LEU A 293 -5.37 -18.95 10.19
C LEU A 293 -5.41 -20.24 10.98
N PHE A 294 -4.43 -20.50 11.84
CA PHE A 294 -4.38 -21.75 12.60
C PHE A 294 -3.86 -21.56 14.02
N GLU A 295 -4.46 -22.30 14.96
CA GLU A 295 -4.11 -22.27 16.39
C GLU A 295 -2.79 -23.03 16.61
N THR A 296 -1.69 -22.28 16.74
CA THR A 296 -0.33 -22.84 16.74
C THR A 296 -0.02 -23.66 17.97
N THR A 297 -0.70 -23.41 19.09
CA THR A 297 -0.42 -24.10 20.37
C THR A 297 -0.81 -25.56 20.37
N LEU A 298 -1.69 -26.02 19.46
CA LEU A 298 -2.13 -27.41 19.47
C LEU A 298 -0.99 -28.40 19.17
N VAL A 299 0.12 -27.95 18.56
CA VAL A 299 1.31 -28.81 18.38
C VAL A 299 1.93 -29.28 19.68
N THR A 300 1.63 -28.63 20.81
CA THR A 300 2.09 -29.04 22.14
C THR A 300 1.20 -30.10 22.79
N GLN A 301 0.11 -30.51 22.14
CA GLN A 301 -0.78 -31.57 22.64
C GLN A 301 -0.26 -32.96 22.29
N ARG A 302 -0.66 -33.97 23.07
CA ARG A 302 -0.28 -35.37 22.89
C ARG A 302 -1.52 -36.28 22.86
N PRO A 303 -1.90 -36.85 21.70
CA PRO A 303 -1.34 -36.60 20.37
C PRO A 303 -1.67 -35.18 19.89
N ALA A 304 -0.80 -34.62 19.03
CA ALA A 304 -1.10 -33.36 18.36
C ALA A 304 -2.24 -33.58 17.34
N PRO A 305 -3.19 -32.66 17.19
CA PRO A 305 -4.25 -32.80 16.20
C PRO A 305 -3.74 -32.52 14.78
N LEU A 306 -4.59 -32.82 13.80
CA LEU A 306 -4.33 -32.52 12.39
C LEU A 306 -4.37 -31.00 12.13
N PHE A 307 -3.73 -30.58 11.04
CA PHE A 307 -3.65 -29.18 10.64
C PHE A 307 -5.03 -28.56 10.38
N SER A 308 -5.97 -29.29 9.78
CA SER A 308 -7.35 -28.84 9.52
C SER A 308 -8.08 -28.45 10.80
N TYR A 309 -7.88 -29.18 11.89
CA TYR A 309 -8.46 -28.85 13.19
C TYR A 309 -7.81 -27.60 13.78
N ALA A 310 -6.49 -27.44 13.65
CA ALA A 310 -5.80 -26.21 14.02
C ALA A 310 -6.30 -25.01 13.21
N ALA A 311 -6.52 -25.18 11.91
CA ALA A 311 -7.07 -24.16 11.04
C ALA A 311 -8.51 -23.76 11.42
N GLN A 312 -9.33 -24.75 11.78
CA GLN A 312 -10.69 -24.51 12.28
C GLN A 312 -10.68 -23.66 13.55
N LEU A 313 -9.84 -24.00 14.53
CA LEU A 313 -9.72 -23.25 15.78
C LEU A 313 -9.12 -21.86 15.55
N GLY A 314 -8.15 -21.72 14.65
CA GLY A 314 -7.59 -20.41 14.26
C GLY A 314 -8.66 -19.49 13.65
N ALA A 315 -9.52 -20.01 12.77
CA ALA A 315 -10.64 -19.24 12.23
C ALA A 315 -11.66 -18.83 13.31
N GLN A 316 -11.89 -19.67 14.33
CA GLN A 316 -12.75 -19.33 15.47
C GLN A 316 -12.16 -18.25 16.39
N GLN A 317 -10.86 -17.95 16.33
CA GLN A 317 -10.28 -16.85 17.12
C GLN A 317 -10.68 -15.46 16.59
N ILE A 318 -11.10 -15.37 15.32
CA ILE A 318 -11.53 -14.13 14.67
C ILE A 318 -13.04 -14.12 14.35
N ALA A 319 -13.82 -14.97 15.03
CA ALA A 319 -15.28 -14.98 14.90
C ALA A 319 -15.89 -13.67 15.44
N GLU A 320 -17.10 -13.33 14.99
CA GLU A 320 -17.77 -12.07 15.36
C GLU A 320 -17.94 -11.91 16.87
N GLU A 321 -18.14 -13.01 17.60
CA GLU A 321 -18.28 -13.00 19.06
C GLU A 321 -16.98 -12.68 19.80
N LYS A 322 -15.84 -12.68 19.08
CA LYS A 322 -14.50 -12.43 19.62
C LYS A 322 -13.88 -11.14 19.13
N ASP A 323 -14.64 -10.27 18.45
CA ASP A 323 -14.15 -8.99 17.92
C ASP A 323 -13.43 -8.15 18.99
N GLU A 324 -13.97 -8.11 20.21
CA GLU A 324 -13.36 -7.37 21.32
C GLU A 324 -12.03 -7.95 21.82
N SER A 325 -11.71 -9.19 21.46
CA SER A 325 -10.44 -9.82 21.83
C SER A 325 -9.37 -9.64 20.76
N PHE A 326 -9.72 -9.29 19.52
CA PHE A 326 -8.75 -9.02 18.47
C PHE A 326 -7.98 -7.73 18.76
N GLU A 327 -6.65 -7.80 18.65
CA GLU A 327 -5.77 -6.64 18.84
C GLU A 327 -5.28 -6.14 17.46
N LEU A 328 -4.52 -6.96 16.74
CA LEU A 328 -4.09 -6.70 15.37
C LEU A 328 -3.46 -7.94 14.71
N ALA A 329 -3.23 -7.85 13.41
CA ALA A 329 -2.39 -8.77 12.65
C ALA A 329 -1.20 -8.05 12.01
N VAL A 330 -0.07 -8.73 11.91
CA VAL A 330 1.15 -8.26 11.24
C VAL A 330 1.43 -9.14 10.03
N ASP A 331 1.39 -8.54 8.84
CA ASP A 331 1.74 -9.20 7.58
C ASP A 331 3.27 -9.17 7.41
N ILE A 332 3.89 -10.35 7.48
CA ILE A 332 5.35 -10.46 7.48
C ILE A 332 5.93 -10.10 6.12
N ARG A 333 5.26 -10.48 5.02
CA ARG A 333 5.70 -10.12 3.66
C ARG A 333 5.70 -8.61 3.48
N ARG A 334 4.64 -7.93 3.94
CA ARG A 334 4.54 -6.47 3.90
C ARG A 334 5.60 -5.79 4.78
N ALA A 335 5.90 -6.34 5.95
CA ALA A 335 7.01 -5.88 6.80
C ALA A 335 8.36 -5.96 6.08
N ARG A 336 8.64 -7.05 5.34
CA ARG A 336 9.86 -7.19 4.53
C ARG A 336 9.93 -6.15 3.41
N LEU A 337 8.82 -5.85 2.74
CA LEU A 337 8.76 -4.79 1.71
C LEU A 337 9.06 -3.40 2.30
N GLN A 338 8.73 -3.18 3.57
CA GLN A 338 9.13 -2.00 4.34
C GLN A 338 10.56 -2.07 4.91
N ARG A 339 11.33 -3.09 4.52
CA ARG A 339 12.72 -3.33 4.92
C ARG A 339 12.92 -3.65 6.40
N ILE A 340 11.90 -4.17 7.08
CA ILE A 340 12.09 -4.75 8.42
C ILE A 340 12.85 -6.07 8.28
N LYS A 341 14.10 -6.08 8.70
CA LYS A 341 15.01 -7.22 8.61
C LYS A 341 14.85 -8.14 9.82
N PRO A 342 14.95 -9.47 9.63
CA PRO A 342 15.12 -10.41 10.73
C PRO A 342 16.32 -10.06 11.61
N LEU A 343 16.21 -10.37 12.91
CA LEU A 343 17.32 -10.28 13.85
C LEU A 343 18.50 -11.13 13.36
N THR A 344 19.70 -10.55 13.43
CA THR A 344 20.93 -11.26 13.06
C THR A 344 21.18 -12.46 13.97
N SER A 345 21.45 -13.64 13.39
CA SER A 345 21.83 -14.83 14.15
C SER A 345 23.18 -14.64 14.84
N THR A 346 23.29 -15.14 16.07
CA THR A 346 24.50 -15.07 16.91
C THR A 346 25.35 -16.33 16.84
N GLU A 347 24.82 -17.42 16.29
CA GLU A 347 25.50 -18.70 16.22
C GLU A 347 26.30 -18.82 14.92
N ALA A 348 27.58 -19.19 15.06
CA ALA A 348 28.30 -19.79 13.95
C ALA A 348 27.64 -21.14 13.63
N PRO A 349 27.58 -21.57 12.36
CA PRO A 349 27.03 -22.88 12.01
C PRO A 349 27.85 -23.99 12.71
N THR A 350 27.30 -24.53 13.79
CA THR A 350 27.91 -25.63 14.55
C THR A 350 27.64 -26.95 13.80
N PRO A 351 28.59 -27.90 13.76
CA PRO A 351 28.41 -29.17 13.06
C PRO A 351 27.18 -29.94 13.57
N THR A 352 26.49 -30.55 12.61
CA THR A 352 25.29 -31.37 12.74
C THR A 352 25.41 -32.47 13.79
N VAL A 353 24.65 -32.37 14.87
CA VAL A 353 24.22 -33.54 15.65
C VAL A 353 22.78 -33.84 15.23
N PRO A 354 22.47 -35.05 14.73
CA PRO A 354 21.08 -35.47 14.52
C PRO A 354 20.37 -35.40 15.87
N LEU A 355 19.26 -34.65 15.96
CA LEU A 355 18.38 -34.84 17.11
C LEU A 355 17.84 -36.26 17.03
N GLU A 356 18.18 -37.09 18.01
CA GLU A 356 17.45 -38.33 18.30
C GLU A 356 16.06 -37.94 18.81
N THR A 357 15.15 -37.59 17.90
CA THR A 357 13.73 -37.49 18.23
C THR A 357 13.22 -38.89 18.48
N ALA A 358 12.82 -39.18 19.73
CA ALA A 358 12.03 -40.37 20.05
C ALA A 358 10.85 -40.47 19.07
N PRO A 359 10.38 -41.68 18.71
CA PRO A 359 9.30 -41.86 17.75
C PRO A 359 7.97 -41.36 18.35
N LEU A 360 7.75 -40.06 18.27
CA LEU A 360 6.44 -39.47 18.41
C LEU A 360 5.66 -39.82 17.14
N LEU A 361 4.41 -40.24 17.31
CA LEU A 361 3.49 -40.63 16.23
C LEU A 361 3.53 -39.56 15.13
N GLU A 362 4.04 -39.93 13.94
CA GLU A 362 4.02 -39.07 12.77
C GLU A 362 2.55 -38.79 12.38
N LEU A 363 2.21 -37.51 12.27
CA LEU A 363 0.87 -37.12 11.84
C LEU A 363 0.70 -37.38 10.34
N PRO A 364 -0.46 -37.93 9.92
CA PRO A 364 -0.74 -38.08 8.51
C PRO A 364 -0.91 -36.71 7.84
N ILE A 365 -0.40 -36.56 6.62
CA ILE A 365 -0.70 -35.39 5.79
C ILE A 365 -2.08 -35.61 5.16
N GLU A 366 -3.04 -34.79 5.59
CA GLU A 366 -4.40 -34.79 5.06
C GLU A 366 -4.48 -34.17 3.64
N GLU A 367 -5.51 -34.55 2.89
CA GLU A 367 -5.84 -33.86 1.65
C GLU A 367 -6.30 -32.43 1.94
N ALA A 368 -5.97 -31.51 1.04
CA ALA A 368 -6.45 -30.14 1.14
C ALA A 368 -8.00 -30.14 1.10
N PRO A 369 -8.65 -29.25 1.88
CA PRO A 369 -10.09 -29.07 1.77
C PRO A 369 -10.44 -28.59 0.36
N ASP A 370 -11.75 -28.50 0.07
CA ASP A 370 -12.24 -27.91 -1.19
C ASP A 370 -11.81 -26.44 -1.28
N LEU A 371 -10.61 -26.18 -1.77
CA LEU A 371 -10.05 -24.86 -2.01
C LEU A 371 -10.32 -24.49 -3.46
N PRO A 372 -10.58 -23.20 -3.77
CA PRO A 372 -10.86 -22.77 -5.13
C PRO A 372 -9.75 -23.27 -6.06
N ASP A 373 -10.15 -23.96 -7.12
CA ASP A 373 -9.25 -24.26 -8.24
C ASP A 373 -9.02 -22.95 -8.98
N ASP A 374 -8.07 -22.18 -8.49
CA ASP A 374 -7.48 -21.14 -9.31
C ASP A 374 -6.64 -21.86 -10.36
N ASP A 375 -7.12 -21.81 -11.61
CA ASP A 375 -6.30 -21.93 -12.80
C ASP A 375 -5.02 -21.17 -12.52
N VAL A 376 -3.96 -21.93 -12.28
CA VAL A 376 -2.68 -21.42 -11.83
C VAL A 376 -2.29 -20.32 -12.81
N SER A 377 -2.35 -19.07 -12.36
CA SER A 377 -1.63 -17.95 -12.97
C SER A 377 -0.13 -18.10 -12.71
N ALA A 378 0.36 -19.34 -12.79
CA ALA A 378 1.69 -19.60 -13.28
C ALA A 378 1.70 -19.04 -14.70
N GLU A 379 2.75 -18.33 -15.05
CA GLU A 379 3.07 -18.09 -16.44
C GLU A 379 3.26 -19.46 -17.10
N SER A 380 2.16 -20.02 -17.62
CA SER A 380 2.21 -21.18 -18.49
C SER A 380 3.10 -20.79 -19.66
N ASP A 381 4.11 -21.63 -19.90
CA ASP A 381 4.93 -21.57 -21.09
C ASP A 381 3.98 -21.42 -22.30
N PRO A 382 4.11 -20.36 -23.12
CA PRO A 382 3.24 -20.13 -24.29
C PRO A 382 3.11 -21.37 -25.18
N ALA A 383 4.06 -22.31 -25.09
CA ALA A 383 4.05 -23.57 -25.82
C ALA A 383 2.96 -24.56 -25.37
N THR A 384 2.39 -24.52 -24.15
CA THR A 384 1.44 -25.54 -23.65
C THR A 384 -0.04 -25.22 -23.86
N LEU A 385 -0.37 -24.00 -24.31
CA LEU A 385 -1.75 -23.54 -24.49
C LEU A 385 -2.32 -23.91 -25.87
N ASN A 386 -3.59 -24.33 -25.91
CA ASN A 386 -4.32 -24.50 -27.18
C ASN A 386 -4.44 -23.15 -27.93
N PRO A 387 -4.64 -23.14 -29.26
CA PRO A 387 -4.72 -21.91 -30.06
C PRO A 387 -5.73 -20.87 -29.52
N GLN A 388 -6.90 -21.34 -29.08
CA GLN A 388 -7.95 -20.50 -28.49
C GLN A 388 -7.56 -19.89 -27.14
N GLY A 389 -6.89 -20.65 -26.27
CA GLY A 389 -6.39 -20.18 -24.98
C GLY A 389 -5.21 -19.20 -25.12
N ARG A 390 -4.41 -19.32 -26.18
CA ARG A 390 -3.37 -18.32 -26.51
C ARG A 390 -3.98 -17.00 -26.95
N LEU A 391 -4.98 -17.04 -27.82
CA LEU A 391 -5.73 -15.86 -28.23
C LEU A 391 -6.41 -15.18 -27.03
N ALA A 392 -7.09 -15.94 -26.16
CA ALA A 392 -7.70 -15.43 -24.94
C ALA A 392 -6.67 -14.79 -23.98
N ARG A 393 -5.46 -15.36 -23.87
CA ARG A 393 -4.37 -14.79 -23.07
C ARG A 393 -3.81 -13.50 -23.69
N TRP A 394 -3.62 -13.44 -25.01
CA TRP A 394 -3.20 -12.22 -25.69
C TRP A 394 -4.26 -11.12 -25.56
N GLN A 395 -5.53 -11.48 -25.69
CA GLN A 395 -6.66 -10.60 -25.45
C GLN A 395 -6.62 -10.03 -24.02
N ARG A 396 -6.48 -10.86 -22.99
CA ARG A 396 -6.34 -10.41 -21.59
C ARG A 396 -5.09 -9.58 -21.32
N LYS A 397 -3.96 -9.86 -21.98
CA LYS A 397 -2.72 -9.04 -21.84
C LYS A 397 -2.85 -7.67 -22.49
N LEU A 398 -3.69 -7.52 -23.52
CA LEU A 398 -3.91 -6.25 -24.21
C LEU A 398 -4.90 -5.36 -23.43
N LEU A 399 -5.97 -5.93 -22.87
CA LEU A 399 -6.87 -5.18 -21.97
C LEU A 399 -6.27 -5.07 -20.56
N ASP A 400 -5.63 -3.94 -20.27
CA ASP A 400 -5.20 -3.60 -18.92
C ASP A 400 -6.41 -3.18 -18.07
N LEU A 401 -7.13 -4.16 -17.52
CA LEU A 401 -8.23 -3.96 -16.55
C LEU A 401 -7.73 -3.70 -15.12
N SER A 402 -6.42 -3.49 -14.94
CA SER A 402 -5.88 -3.17 -13.62
C SER A 402 -6.19 -1.72 -13.23
N LEU A 403 -6.21 -1.45 -11.92
CA LEU A 403 -6.35 -0.10 -11.36
C LEU A 403 -5.15 0.83 -11.65
N ARG A 404 -4.17 0.39 -12.46
CA ARG A 404 -3.10 1.24 -13.02
C ARG A 404 -3.56 1.99 -14.28
N ASN A 405 -4.64 1.53 -14.92
CA ASN A 405 -5.19 2.16 -16.11
C ASN A 405 -6.03 3.40 -15.74
N ASN A 406 -5.66 4.57 -16.29
CA ASN A 406 -6.36 5.83 -16.05
C ASN A 406 -7.80 5.84 -16.61
N LEU A 407 -8.16 4.88 -17.47
CA LEU A 407 -9.54 4.68 -17.94
C LEU A 407 -10.41 3.98 -16.88
N LEU A 408 -9.85 3.34 -15.86
CA LEU A 408 -10.61 2.72 -14.76
C LEU A 408 -10.39 3.42 -13.41
N ASN A 409 -9.21 3.97 -13.22
CA ASN A 409 -8.80 4.67 -12.01
C ASN A 409 -8.07 5.98 -12.37
N PHE A 410 -8.86 6.97 -12.78
CA PHE A 410 -8.39 8.30 -13.09
C PHE A 410 -7.88 9.01 -11.84
N ARG A 411 -6.59 9.41 -11.85
CA ARG A 411 -5.97 10.17 -10.77
C ARG A 411 -5.67 11.60 -11.25
N PRO A 412 -6.22 12.64 -10.60
CA PRO A 412 -5.91 14.01 -10.96
C PRO A 412 -4.42 14.27 -10.71
N GLY A 413 -3.70 14.71 -11.75
CA GLY A 413 -2.27 15.01 -11.69
C GLY A 413 -1.95 16.28 -12.49
N LYS A 414 -0.66 16.59 -12.63
CA LYS A 414 -0.20 17.78 -13.39
C LYS A 414 -0.63 17.79 -14.87
N LYS A 415 -0.96 16.60 -15.41
CA LYS A 415 -1.39 16.34 -16.79
C LYS A 415 -2.92 16.27 -16.95
N ALA A 416 -3.66 16.87 -16.02
CA ALA A 416 -5.11 16.95 -16.06
C ALA A 416 -5.56 18.35 -15.64
N LEU A 417 -6.57 18.87 -16.34
CA LEU A 417 -7.17 20.17 -16.07
C LEU A 417 -8.67 19.97 -15.87
N LYS A 418 -9.18 20.35 -14.70
CA LYS A 418 -10.62 20.33 -14.40
C LYS A 418 -11.24 21.61 -14.95
N LEU A 419 -12.25 21.46 -15.80
CA LEU A 419 -13.00 22.57 -16.40
C LEU A 419 -14.21 22.88 -15.51
N GLU A 420 -14.44 24.15 -15.24
CA GLU A 420 -15.64 24.64 -14.57
C GLU A 420 -16.76 24.77 -15.61
N ALA A 421 -17.37 23.64 -15.93
CA ALA A 421 -18.48 23.54 -16.88
C ALA A 421 -19.76 23.12 -16.13
N PRO A 422 -20.56 24.07 -15.62
CA PRO A 422 -21.78 23.79 -14.86
C PRO A 422 -22.90 23.16 -15.68
N ASP A 423 -22.79 23.22 -17.01
CA ASP A 423 -23.60 22.48 -17.98
C ASP A 423 -22.67 21.80 -19.00
N PRO A 424 -22.28 20.54 -18.76
CA PRO A 424 -21.41 19.79 -19.66
C PRO A 424 -22.04 19.43 -21.01
N GLY A 425 -23.37 19.38 -21.10
CA GLY A 425 -24.08 19.18 -22.37
C GLY A 425 -23.89 20.37 -23.30
N THR A 426 -24.15 21.58 -22.80
CA THR A 426 -23.89 22.82 -23.55
C THR A 426 -22.41 22.93 -23.97
N LEU A 427 -21.46 22.49 -23.14
CA LEU A 427 -20.05 22.49 -23.53
C LEU A 427 -19.75 21.51 -24.68
N GLU A 428 -20.41 20.34 -24.70
CA GLU A 428 -20.33 19.37 -25.80
C GLU A 428 -20.89 19.97 -27.09
N ASP A 429 -22.10 20.55 -27.04
CA ASP A 429 -22.75 21.19 -28.18
C ASP A 429 -21.88 22.29 -28.81
N LEU A 430 -21.22 23.10 -27.96
CA LEU A 430 -20.32 24.17 -28.40
C LEU A 430 -19.08 23.63 -29.12
N LEU A 431 -18.57 22.45 -28.73
CA LEU A 431 -17.48 21.76 -29.40
C LEU A 431 -17.96 21.12 -30.71
N SER A 432 -19.16 20.52 -30.69
CA SER A 432 -19.82 19.90 -31.84
C SER A 432 -20.12 20.92 -32.96
N ASP A 433 -20.42 22.18 -32.62
CA ASP A 433 -20.53 23.30 -33.58
C ASP A 433 -19.19 23.70 -34.22
N GLY A 434 -18.07 23.11 -33.79
CA GLY A 434 -16.76 23.20 -34.46
C GLY A 434 -15.99 24.51 -34.29
N ARG A 435 -16.53 25.49 -33.53
CA ARG A 435 -15.79 26.75 -33.26
C ARG A 435 -14.89 26.62 -32.04
N PRO A 436 -13.75 27.33 -32.00
CA PRO A 436 -12.82 27.24 -30.89
C PRO A 436 -13.40 27.82 -29.59
N ILE A 437 -13.19 27.10 -28.50
CA ILE A 437 -13.52 27.51 -27.13
C ILE A 437 -12.25 28.00 -26.45
N LYS A 438 -12.29 29.14 -25.78
CA LYS A 438 -11.12 29.71 -25.10
C LYS A 438 -11.00 29.20 -23.67
N LEU A 439 -9.80 28.80 -23.25
CA LEU A 439 -9.53 28.36 -21.89
C LEU A 439 -9.00 29.53 -21.06
N LEU A 440 -9.67 29.81 -19.95
CA LEU A 440 -9.36 30.92 -19.04
C LEU A 440 -8.99 30.39 -17.64
N PRO A 441 -8.11 31.10 -16.90
CA PRO A 441 -7.82 30.75 -15.50
C PRO A 441 -9.03 31.01 -14.60
N LYS A 442 -9.04 30.36 -13.44
CA LYS A 442 -10.05 30.61 -12.41
C LYS A 442 -10.11 32.11 -12.11
N PRO A 443 -11.28 32.76 -12.15
CA PRO A 443 -11.40 34.18 -11.85
C PRO A 443 -11.28 34.42 -10.34
N ASP A 444 -10.60 35.50 -9.94
CA ASP A 444 -10.50 35.98 -8.55
C ASP A 444 -11.82 36.68 -8.14
N LEU A 445 -12.92 35.92 -8.07
CA LEU A 445 -14.23 36.44 -7.67
C LEU A 445 -14.29 36.55 -6.14
N MET A 446 -14.18 37.77 -5.61
CA MET A 446 -14.33 38.07 -4.17
C MET A 446 -13.37 37.25 -3.29
N GLU A 447 -12.19 36.92 -3.83
CA GLU A 447 -11.06 36.29 -3.15
C GLU A 447 -9.88 37.30 -3.05
N GLY A 448 -9.00 37.14 -2.06
CA GLY A 448 -7.80 37.98 -1.92
C GLY A 448 -8.07 39.39 -1.35
N ALA A 449 -7.72 40.44 -2.11
CA ALA A 449 -7.78 41.84 -1.65
C ALA A 449 -9.17 42.51 -1.80
N ASP A 450 -10.18 41.78 -2.26
CA ASP A 450 -11.56 42.27 -2.37
C ASP A 450 -12.19 42.41 -0.96
N PRO A 451 -12.73 43.58 -0.58
CA PRO A 451 -13.34 43.77 0.74
C PRO A 451 -14.67 43.03 0.92
N ARG A 452 -15.22 42.40 -0.13
CA ARG A 452 -16.51 41.70 -0.10
C ARG A 452 -16.30 40.20 0.15
N ASN A 453 -17.14 39.61 1.00
CA ASN A 453 -17.07 38.18 1.34
C ASN A 453 -18.07 37.37 0.50
N GLN A 454 -17.57 36.40 -0.27
CA GLN A 454 -18.37 35.55 -1.15
C GLN A 454 -19.49 34.79 -0.42
N ALA A 455 -19.21 34.17 0.73
CA ALA A 455 -20.19 33.38 1.48
C ALA A 455 -21.34 34.25 2.05
N ILE A 456 -21.04 35.51 2.39
CA ILE A 456 -22.06 36.47 2.85
C ILE A 456 -22.94 36.94 1.68
N TYR A 457 -22.39 37.05 0.47
CA TYR A 457 -23.14 37.44 -0.73
C TYR A 457 -24.08 36.32 -1.20
N GLU A 458 -23.57 35.09 -1.34
CA GLU A 458 -24.34 33.91 -1.75
C GLU A 458 -25.52 33.61 -0.79
N SER A 459 -25.33 33.83 0.51
CA SER A 459 -26.39 33.64 1.52
C SER A 459 -27.52 34.68 1.47
N ARG A 460 -27.24 35.89 0.94
CA ARG A 460 -28.23 36.97 0.84
C ARG A 460 -29.02 36.91 -0.45
N GLU A 461 -28.34 36.67 -1.57
CA GLU A 461 -28.93 36.65 -2.90
C GLU A 461 -29.50 35.28 -3.30
N ARG A 462 -29.19 34.21 -2.54
CA ARG A 462 -29.63 32.82 -2.80
C ARG A 462 -29.21 32.29 -4.18
N GLU A 463 -28.10 32.79 -4.72
CA GLU A 463 -27.54 32.40 -6.01
C GLU A 463 -26.09 31.94 -5.85
N ASP A 464 -25.69 30.94 -6.65
CA ASP A 464 -24.29 30.51 -6.76
C ASP A 464 -23.57 31.36 -7.81
N LEU A 465 -22.87 32.40 -7.32
CA LEU A 465 -22.20 33.39 -8.17
C LEU A 465 -21.17 32.76 -9.12
N ARG A 466 -20.50 31.68 -8.71
CA ARG A 466 -19.50 31.00 -9.54
C ARG A 466 -20.17 30.23 -10.66
N ARG A 467 -21.28 29.54 -10.36
CA ARG A 467 -22.07 28.82 -11.36
C ARG A 467 -22.59 29.76 -12.45
N GLU A 468 -23.19 30.88 -12.07
CA GLU A 468 -23.72 31.87 -13.02
C GLU A 468 -22.62 32.50 -13.88
N HIS A 469 -21.48 32.84 -13.28
CA HIS A 469 -20.33 33.38 -14.03
C HIS A 469 -19.76 32.38 -15.03
N ALA A 470 -19.72 31.08 -14.67
CA ALA A 470 -19.29 30.03 -15.59
C ALA A 470 -20.32 29.76 -16.71
N LEU A 471 -21.63 29.89 -16.44
CA LEU A 471 -22.68 29.81 -17.46
C LEU A 471 -22.59 30.97 -18.47
N ASP A 472 -22.40 32.22 -18.01
CA ASP A 472 -22.21 33.38 -18.88
C ASP A 472 -20.93 33.27 -19.73
N ALA A 473 -19.85 32.72 -19.16
CA ALA A 473 -18.63 32.43 -19.92
C ALA A 473 -18.86 31.37 -21.02
N LEU A 474 -19.61 30.29 -20.73
CA LEU A 474 -19.95 29.27 -21.73
C LEU A 474 -20.72 29.88 -22.92
N LEU A 475 -21.67 30.77 -22.67
CA LEU A 475 -22.40 31.50 -23.73
C LEU A 475 -21.47 32.33 -24.63
N ARG A 476 -20.33 32.79 -24.09
CA ARG A 476 -19.28 33.52 -24.82
C ARG A 476 -18.21 32.60 -25.42
N ARG A 477 -18.37 31.28 -25.34
CA ARG A 477 -17.39 30.26 -25.74
C ARG A 477 -16.08 30.34 -24.97
N GLU A 478 -16.17 30.68 -23.70
CA GLU A 478 -15.05 30.68 -22.76
C GLU A 478 -15.32 29.67 -21.66
N VAL A 479 -14.30 28.95 -21.21
CA VAL A 479 -14.41 27.99 -20.10
C VAL A 479 -13.31 28.25 -19.10
N PHE A 480 -13.69 28.40 -17.84
CA PHE A 480 -12.74 28.52 -16.75
C PHE A 480 -12.15 27.16 -16.39
N VAL A 481 -10.87 27.17 -16.06
CA VAL A 481 -10.13 26.01 -15.58
C VAL A 481 -9.80 26.26 -14.12
N ALA A 482 -10.00 25.26 -13.26
CA ALA A 482 -9.76 25.32 -11.82
C ALA A 482 -8.24 25.34 -11.48
N ALA A 483 -7.53 26.34 -12.01
CA ALA A 483 -6.10 26.60 -11.84
C ALA A 483 -5.82 28.11 -11.94
N ALA A 484 -4.84 28.58 -11.18
CA ALA A 484 -4.36 29.96 -11.26
C ALA A 484 -3.65 30.23 -12.60
N GLU A 485 -3.55 31.48 -13.03
CA GLU A 485 -3.03 31.87 -14.35
C GLU A 485 -1.64 31.27 -14.69
N GLN A 486 -0.67 31.43 -13.79
CA GLN A 486 0.70 30.92 -14.00
C GLN A 486 0.75 29.39 -14.07
N GLU A 487 -0.08 28.72 -13.28
CA GLU A 487 -0.19 27.27 -13.26
C GLU A 487 -0.90 26.74 -14.51
N LEU A 488 -1.98 27.41 -14.93
CA LEU A 488 -2.75 27.07 -16.11
C LEU A 488 -1.88 27.12 -17.37
N GLU A 489 -1.11 28.20 -17.56
CA GLU A 489 -0.24 28.33 -18.73
C GLU A 489 0.79 27.20 -18.79
N THR A 490 1.42 26.89 -17.66
CA THR A 490 2.42 25.82 -17.56
C THR A 490 1.81 24.46 -17.94
N ARG A 491 0.67 24.11 -17.34
CA ARG A 491 -0.01 22.83 -17.58
C ARG A 491 -0.55 22.70 -19.00
N LEU A 492 -1.08 23.78 -19.59
CA LEU A 492 -1.55 23.77 -20.98
C LEU A 492 -0.41 23.61 -21.99
N VAL A 493 0.75 24.22 -21.73
CA VAL A 493 1.94 24.02 -22.57
C VAL A 493 2.42 22.57 -22.52
N GLU A 494 2.43 21.95 -21.33
CA GLU A 494 2.78 20.54 -21.17
C GLU A 494 1.81 19.61 -21.90
N LEU A 495 0.50 19.82 -21.74
CA LEU A 495 -0.53 19.05 -22.43
C LEU A 495 -0.45 19.21 -23.95
N TYR A 496 -0.26 20.44 -24.44
CA TYR A 496 -0.09 20.72 -25.87
C TYR A 496 1.12 19.98 -26.46
N ARG A 497 2.28 20.05 -25.79
CA ARG A 497 3.50 19.36 -26.24
C ARG A 497 3.31 17.84 -26.26
N MET A 498 2.69 17.29 -25.23
CA MET A 498 2.46 15.86 -25.11
C MET A 498 1.49 15.34 -26.18
N ALA A 499 0.36 16.02 -26.40
CA ALA A 499 -0.60 15.64 -27.42
C ALA A 499 0.04 15.68 -28.82
N ARG A 500 0.84 16.72 -29.09
CA ARG A 500 1.55 16.84 -30.38
C ARG A 500 2.61 15.75 -30.57
N ASN A 501 3.41 15.45 -29.53
CA ASN A 501 4.40 14.37 -29.60
C ASN A 501 3.72 13.02 -29.81
N ALA A 502 2.63 12.74 -29.08
CA ALA A 502 1.89 11.49 -29.23
C ALA A 502 1.31 11.32 -30.65
N LEU A 503 0.79 12.39 -31.24
CA LEU A 503 0.30 12.38 -32.61
C LEU A 503 1.43 12.22 -33.63
N GLN A 504 2.58 12.86 -33.43
CA GLN A 504 3.73 12.78 -34.35
C GLN A 504 4.45 11.42 -34.29
N GLU A 505 4.58 10.83 -33.10
CA GLU A 505 5.29 9.55 -32.89
C GLU A 505 4.37 8.35 -33.11
N GLY A 506 3.13 8.43 -32.63
CA GLY A 506 2.18 7.31 -32.59
C GLY A 506 1.03 7.40 -33.60
N GLY A 507 0.87 8.52 -34.30
CA GLY A 507 -0.19 8.72 -35.31
C GLY A 507 -1.61 8.74 -34.75
N ALA A 508 -1.80 8.74 -33.44
CA ALA A 508 -3.10 8.65 -32.78
C ALA A 508 -3.32 9.82 -31.82
N ASN A 509 -4.53 10.36 -31.78
CA ASN A 509 -4.88 11.39 -30.81
C ASN A 509 -4.96 10.78 -29.41
N THR A 510 -4.28 11.41 -28.46
CA THR A 510 -4.31 11.01 -27.04
C THR A 510 -4.93 12.06 -26.15
N LEU A 511 -5.43 13.18 -26.68
CA LEU A 511 -6.03 14.26 -25.89
C LEU A 511 -7.56 14.20 -25.98
N PHE A 512 -8.19 14.05 -24.82
CA PHE A 512 -9.63 13.93 -24.72
C PHE A 512 -10.19 14.83 -23.61
N LEU A 513 -11.39 15.31 -23.83
CA LEU A 513 -12.26 15.86 -22.82
C LEU A 513 -13.09 14.72 -22.23
N ALA A 514 -12.83 14.37 -20.98
CA ALA A 514 -13.64 13.42 -20.23
C ALA A 514 -14.86 14.15 -19.66
N ILE A 515 -16.06 13.75 -20.07
CA ILE A 515 -17.34 14.29 -19.62
C ILE A 515 -18.01 13.26 -18.71
N GLY A 516 -18.05 13.57 -17.42
CA GLY A 516 -18.63 12.72 -16.39
C GLY A 516 -17.73 11.54 -15.98
N PHE A 517 -17.89 11.11 -14.73
CA PHE A 517 -17.13 9.98 -14.17
C PHE A 517 -18.05 9.07 -13.36
N LEU A 518 -17.89 7.77 -13.53
CA LEU A 518 -18.38 6.78 -12.58
C LEU A 518 -17.43 6.76 -11.39
N CYS A 519 -17.91 7.19 -10.23
CA CYS A 519 -17.28 6.93 -8.94
C CYS A 519 -17.74 5.54 -8.48
N TRP A 520 -16.81 4.61 -8.35
CA TRP A 520 -17.11 3.21 -8.03
C TRP A 520 -16.21 2.69 -6.92
N THR A 521 -16.69 1.67 -6.21
CA THR A 521 -15.98 0.99 -5.14
C THR A 521 -15.92 -0.50 -5.43
N ARG A 522 -14.81 -1.15 -5.07
CA ARG A 522 -14.73 -2.61 -5.10
C ARG A 522 -15.09 -3.19 -3.74
N ASP A 523 -15.75 -4.34 -3.76
CA ASP A 523 -16.13 -5.08 -2.54
C ASP A 523 -14.90 -5.56 -1.74
N ASP A 524 -13.71 -5.57 -2.37
CA ASP A 524 -12.40 -5.93 -1.80
C ASP A 524 -11.78 -4.87 -0.87
N LYS A 525 -12.27 -3.61 -0.90
CA LYS A 525 -11.74 -2.47 -0.13
C LYS A 525 -12.86 -1.51 0.28
N THR A 526 -13.31 -1.59 1.52
CA THR A 526 -14.28 -0.63 2.06
C THR A 526 -13.61 0.74 2.28
N GLY A 527 -13.98 1.73 1.47
CA GLY A 527 -13.63 3.15 1.66
C GLY A 527 -12.88 3.84 0.50
N GLN A 528 -12.23 3.10 -0.40
CA GLN A 528 -11.51 3.68 -1.54
C GLN A 528 -12.44 3.86 -2.74
N ARG A 529 -12.76 5.11 -3.09
CA ARG A 529 -13.49 5.45 -4.32
C ARG A 529 -12.52 5.55 -5.50
N TYR A 530 -12.85 4.87 -6.59
CA TYR A 530 -12.18 4.97 -7.89
C TYR A 530 -13.03 5.80 -8.83
N ARG A 531 -12.40 6.43 -9.82
CA ARG A 531 -13.09 7.27 -10.81
C ARG A 531 -12.76 6.79 -12.21
N ALA A 532 -13.76 6.42 -12.99
CA ALA A 532 -13.59 6.07 -14.40
C ALA A 532 -14.32 7.11 -15.27
N PRO A 533 -13.67 7.73 -16.27
CA PRO A 533 -14.35 8.64 -17.19
C PRO A 533 -15.45 7.90 -17.96
N LEU A 534 -16.58 8.57 -18.21
CA LEU A 534 -17.71 8.00 -18.95
C LEU A 534 -17.58 8.28 -20.44
N ILE A 535 -17.69 9.54 -20.83
CA ILE A 535 -17.66 9.99 -22.23
C ILE A 535 -16.30 10.61 -22.50
N LEU A 536 -15.70 10.26 -23.63
CA LEU A 536 -14.39 10.75 -24.06
C LEU A 536 -14.54 11.42 -25.42
N VAL A 537 -14.53 12.75 -25.42
CA VAL A 537 -14.62 13.58 -26.62
C VAL A 537 -13.21 13.94 -27.07
N PRO A 538 -12.77 13.54 -28.27
CA PRO A 538 -11.42 13.83 -28.76
C PRO A 538 -11.30 15.31 -29.13
N VAL A 539 -10.26 15.98 -28.63
CA VAL A 539 -10.10 17.42 -28.76
C VAL A 539 -8.66 17.79 -29.13
N ALA A 540 -8.50 18.93 -29.80
CA ALA A 540 -7.22 19.50 -30.14
C ALA A 540 -7.00 20.83 -29.39
N LEU A 541 -5.80 20.99 -28.82
CA LEU A 541 -5.35 22.26 -28.25
C LEU A 541 -4.62 23.09 -29.31
N ASN A 542 -5.08 24.31 -29.51
CA ASN A 542 -4.53 25.24 -30.47
C ASN A 542 -4.01 26.51 -29.77
N ARG A 543 -2.86 27.02 -30.22
CA ARG A 543 -2.27 28.28 -29.74
C ARG A 543 -1.84 29.13 -30.93
N LYS A 544 -2.52 30.26 -31.17
CA LYS A 544 -2.20 31.17 -32.28
C LYS A 544 -0.97 32.05 -32.01
N SER A 545 -0.74 32.43 -30.76
CA SER A 545 0.39 33.26 -30.30
C SER A 545 0.64 33.05 -28.80
N MET A 546 1.83 33.39 -28.30
CA MET A 546 2.10 33.43 -26.85
C MET A 546 1.08 34.30 -26.10
N ARG A 547 0.61 35.40 -26.71
CA ARG A 547 -0.32 36.36 -26.11
C ARG A 547 -1.81 36.04 -26.28
N SER A 548 -2.19 35.10 -27.14
CA SER A 548 -3.61 34.86 -27.50
C SER A 548 -4.32 33.82 -26.62
N GLY A 549 -3.64 33.22 -25.65
CA GLY A 549 -4.15 32.08 -24.88
C GLY A 549 -4.28 30.80 -25.71
N PHE A 550 -4.71 29.72 -25.06
CA PHE A 550 -5.04 28.44 -25.71
C PHE A 550 -6.53 28.35 -26.02
N THR A 551 -6.85 27.70 -27.13
CA THR A 551 -8.21 27.37 -27.53
C THR A 551 -8.37 25.88 -27.74
N LEU A 552 -9.51 25.34 -27.34
CA LEU A 552 -9.93 23.95 -27.53
C LEU A 552 -10.84 23.84 -28.75
N THR A 553 -10.62 22.84 -29.61
CA THR A 553 -11.49 22.50 -30.74
C THR A 553 -11.75 20.99 -30.74
N LEU A 554 -12.87 20.57 -31.34
CA LEU A 554 -13.11 19.15 -31.60
C LEU A 554 -12.04 18.61 -32.55
N HIS A 555 -11.60 17.37 -32.33
CA HIS A 555 -10.73 16.63 -33.25
C HIS A 555 -11.59 15.80 -34.22
N ASP A 556 -11.06 15.42 -35.37
CA ASP A 556 -11.76 14.64 -36.40
C ASP A 556 -12.14 13.19 -35.95
N ASP A 557 -11.71 12.77 -34.77
CA ASP A 557 -12.01 11.44 -34.25
C ASP A 557 -13.44 11.43 -33.66
N GLU A 558 -14.11 10.29 -33.68
CA GLU A 558 -15.45 10.20 -33.09
C GLU A 558 -15.41 10.14 -31.55
N PRO A 559 -16.30 10.89 -30.87
CA PRO A 559 -16.58 10.73 -29.45
C PRO A 559 -17.00 9.30 -29.10
N ARG A 560 -16.59 8.81 -27.93
CA ARG A 560 -16.88 7.44 -27.51
C ARG A 560 -17.13 7.32 -26.02
N PHE A 561 -17.92 6.31 -25.65
CA PHE A 561 -17.97 5.85 -24.26
C PHE A 561 -16.67 5.11 -23.93
N ASN A 562 -16.25 5.15 -22.68
CA ASN A 562 -15.05 4.49 -22.21
C ASN A 562 -15.14 2.96 -22.40
N PRO A 563 -14.40 2.39 -23.37
CA PRO A 563 -14.56 0.99 -23.72
C PRO A 563 -13.94 0.05 -22.68
N THR A 564 -12.90 0.51 -21.96
CA THR A 564 -12.32 -0.27 -20.86
C THR A 564 -13.30 -0.39 -19.69
N LEU A 565 -14.09 0.66 -19.44
CA LEU A 565 -15.13 0.64 -18.43
C LEU A 565 -16.26 -0.33 -18.81
N ILE A 566 -16.70 -0.33 -20.08
CA ILE A 566 -17.70 -1.29 -20.58
C ILE A 566 -17.23 -2.73 -20.30
N GLU A 567 -16.00 -3.05 -20.69
CA GLU A 567 -15.44 -4.39 -20.48
C GLU A 567 -15.34 -4.75 -18.99
N MET A 568 -14.92 -3.82 -18.13
CA MET A 568 -14.88 -4.05 -16.68
C MET A 568 -16.29 -4.31 -16.11
N LEU A 569 -17.29 -3.52 -16.50
CA LEU A 569 -18.67 -3.69 -16.05
C LEU A 569 -19.23 -5.05 -16.48
N HIS A 570 -18.95 -5.46 -17.71
CA HIS A 570 -19.38 -6.75 -18.24
C HIS A 570 -18.65 -7.93 -17.56
N GLN A 571 -17.32 -7.89 -17.47
CA GLN A 571 -16.51 -9.01 -16.99
C GLN A 571 -16.54 -9.16 -15.46
N ASP A 572 -16.35 -8.07 -14.72
CA ASP A 572 -16.21 -8.11 -13.26
C ASP A 572 -17.57 -8.05 -12.55
N PHE A 573 -18.55 -7.35 -13.13
CA PHE A 573 -19.84 -7.06 -12.47
C PHE A 573 -21.06 -7.64 -13.19
N LYS A 574 -20.88 -8.26 -14.37
CA LYS A 574 -21.97 -8.80 -15.21
C LYS A 574 -23.06 -7.77 -15.54
N LEU A 575 -22.67 -6.49 -15.64
CA LEU A 575 -23.53 -5.38 -16.00
C LEU A 575 -23.37 -5.05 -17.47
N ASN A 576 -24.46 -5.13 -18.22
CA ASN A 576 -24.50 -4.77 -19.63
C ASN A 576 -25.13 -3.39 -19.79
N LEU A 577 -24.35 -2.43 -20.29
CA LEU A 577 -24.86 -1.13 -20.72
C LEU A 577 -25.40 -1.26 -22.15
N GLN A 578 -26.53 -0.64 -22.46
CA GLN A 578 -27.09 -0.68 -23.82
C GLN A 578 -26.23 0.15 -24.80
N ILE A 579 -25.51 1.14 -24.27
CA ILE A 579 -24.50 1.93 -24.98
C ILE A 579 -23.28 1.11 -25.44
N ALA A 580 -23.11 -0.15 -24.98
CA ALA A 580 -21.96 -0.98 -25.33
C ALA A 580 -21.93 -1.44 -26.80
N ASP A 581 -23.11 -1.62 -27.42
CA ASP A 581 -23.26 -2.31 -28.71
C ASP A 581 -23.70 -1.38 -29.86
N GLY A 582 -23.67 -0.05 -29.68
CA GLY A 582 -24.22 0.91 -30.67
C GLY A 582 -23.59 2.30 -30.67
N GLU A 583 -24.08 3.18 -31.55
CA GLU A 583 -23.73 4.60 -31.52
C GLU A 583 -24.22 5.27 -30.23
N LEU A 584 -23.43 6.21 -29.70
CA LEU A 584 -23.84 7.00 -28.55
C LEU A 584 -25.15 7.76 -28.85
N PRO A 585 -26.08 7.87 -27.87
CA PRO A 585 -27.25 8.72 -27.98
C PRO A 585 -26.86 10.15 -28.41
N LYS A 586 -27.55 10.66 -29.41
CA LYS A 586 -27.38 12.01 -29.97
C LYS A 586 -28.69 12.76 -29.92
N ASP A 587 -28.62 14.06 -29.70
CA ASP A 587 -29.74 14.98 -29.83
C ASP A 587 -29.55 15.88 -31.08
N ASP A 588 -30.33 16.96 -31.19
CA ASP A 588 -30.26 17.87 -32.33
C ASP A 588 -28.96 18.72 -32.36
N ALA A 589 -28.15 18.69 -31.29
CA ALA A 589 -26.97 19.55 -31.10
C ALA A 589 -25.64 18.79 -30.92
N GLY A 590 -25.68 17.48 -30.68
CA GLY A 590 -24.49 16.68 -30.48
C GLY A 590 -24.78 15.39 -29.74
N LEU A 591 -23.96 15.08 -28.74
CA LEU A 591 -24.20 13.94 -27.85
C LEU A 591 -25.25 14.29 -26.80
N ASP A 592 -26.22 13.42 -26.59
CA ASP A 592 -27.15 13.53 -25.46
C ASP A 592 -26.45 13.05 -24.17
N VAL A 593 -25.62 13.93 -23.60
CA VAL A 593 -24.86 13.68 -22.38
C VAL A 593 -25.77 13.29 -21.22
N ALA A 594 -26.95 13.92 -21.12
CA ALA A 594 -27.92 13.67 -20.06
C ALA A 594 -28.53 12.26 -20.16
N ALA A 595 -28.90 11.81 -21.37
CA ALA A 595 -29.39 10.45 -21.59
C ALA A 595 -28.33 9.39 -21.25
N ILE A 596 -27.07 9.62 -21.67
CA ILE A 596 -25.95 8.72 -21.38
C ILE A 596 -25.73 8.58 -19.86
N TRP A 597 -25.69 9.68 -19.12
CA TRP A 597 -25.51 9.64 -17.67
C TRP A 597 -26.70 9.00 -16.95
N LYS A 598 -27.93 9.24 -17.44
CA LYS A 598 -29.14 8.63 -16.90
C LYS A 598 -29.11 7.11 -17.05
N GLU A 599 -28.68 6.61 -18.21
CA GLU A 599 -28.56 5.16 -18.44
C GLU A 599 -27.56 4.53 -17.48
N VAL A 600 -26.36 5.11 -17.35
CA VAL A 600 -25.34 4.62 -16.41
C VAL A 600 -25.85 4.66 -14.97
N SER A 601 -26.50 5.75 -14.58
CA SER A 601 -27.08 5.89 -13.23
C SER A 601 -28.14 4.84 -12.93
N LEU A 602 -28.98 4.51 -13.91
CA LEU A 602 -29.98 3.44 -13.78
C LEU A 602 -29.34 2.06 -13.65
N ALA A 603 -28.25 1.81 -14.38
CA ALA A 603 -27.53 0.53 -14.33
C ALA A 603 -26.82 0.31 -12.99
N VAL A 604 -26.40 1.38 -12.30
CA VAL A 604 -25.61 1.28 -11.05
C VAL A 604 -26.41 1.58 -9.78
N LYS A 605 -27.71 1.94 -9.88
CA LYS A 605 -28.54 2.44 -8.77
C LYS A 605 -28.62 1.51 -7.56
N ASP A 606 -28.55 0.19 -7.78
CA ASP A 606 -28.73 -0.83 -6.74
C ASP A 606 -27.37 -1.27 -6.11
N ILE A 607 -26.26 -0.66 -6.55
CA ILE A 607 -24.90 -0.99 -6.10
C ILE A 607 -24.42 0.05 -5.09
N LYS A 608 -24.17 -0.38 -3.86
CA LYS A 608 -23.77 0.51 -2.77
C LYS A 608 -22.40 1.14 -3.04
N GLY A 609 -22.33 2.47 -2.95
CA GLY A 609 -21.08 3.23 -3.07
C GLY A 609 -20.72 3.68 -4.48
N TRP A 610 -21.58 3.39 -5.47
CA TRP A 610 -21.41 3.81 -6.85
C TRP A 610 -22.27 5.03 -7.15
N GLU A 611 -21.70 6.03 -7.80
CA GLU A 611 -22.37 7.28 -8.15
C GLU A 611 -21.80 7.86 -9.45
N VAL A 612 -22.63 8.54 -10.24
CA VAL A 612 -22.16 9.30 -11.40
C VAL A 612 -21.88 10.74 -10.95
N THR A 613 -20.73 11.26 -11.35
CA THR A 613 -20.32 12.65 -11.06
C THR A 613 -20.17 13.43 -12.36
N GLU A 614 -20.58 14.70 -12.35
CA GLU A 614 -20.66 15.57 -13.54
C GLU A 614 -19.35 16.32 -13.84
N ASP A 615 -18.23 15.83 -13.31
CA ASP A 615 -16.93 16.49 -13.51
C ASP A 615 -16.50 16.43 -14.99
N VAL A 616 -15.99 17.56 -15.49
CA VAL A 616 -15.38 17.67 -16.82
C VAL A 616 -13.87 17.87 -16.69
N VAL A 617 -13.09 17.01 -17.34
CA VAL A 617 -11.63 17.02 -17.23
C VAL A 617 -10.95 16.86 -18.58
N LEU A 618 -10.07 17.79 -18.92
CA LEU A 618 -9.18 17.71 -20.07
C LEU A 618 -7.89 16.98 -19.66
N ALA A 619 -7.63 15.81 -20.26
CA ALA A 619 -6.46 15.01 -19.95
C ALA A 619 -6.04 14.12 -21.12
N SER A 620 -4.85 13.50 -21.00
CA SER A 620 -4.40 12.53 -21.99
C SER A 620 -4.84 11.10 -21.63
N PHE A 621 -5.50 10.44 -22.57
CA PHE A 621 -5.94 9.04 -22.49
C PHE A 621 -5.44 8.26 -23.71
N SER A 622 -4.97 7.03 -23.50
CA SER A 622 -4.43 6.19 -24.58
C SER A 622 -5.29 4.95 -24.78
N PHE A 623 -5.80 4.78 -26.00
CA PHE A 623 -6.65 3.64 -26.40
C PHE A 623 -5.94 2.60 -27.26
N ALA A 624 -4.62 2.77 -27.51
CA ALA A 624 -3.87 1.93 -28.43
C ALA A 624 -4.04 0.43 -28.12
N LYS A 625 -3.98 0.04 -26.84
CA LYS A 625 -4.13 -1.35 -26.43
C LYS A 625 -5.55 -1.91 -26.62
N HIS A 626 -6.58 -1.08 -26.45
CA HIS A 626 -7.97 -1.50 -26.66
C HIS A 626 -8.28 -1.69 -28.14
N LEU A 627 -7.79 -0.81 -29.02
CA LEU A 627 -7.94 -1.00 -30.48
C LEU A 627 -7.23 -2.27 -30.95
N MET A 628 -6.01 -2.53 -30.48
CA MET A 628 -5.30 -3.78 -30.74
C MET A 628 -6.05 -5.01 -30.23
N TRP A 629 -6.70 -4.90 -29.06
CA TRP A 629 -7.56 -5.96 -28.53
C TRP A 629 -8.78 -6.21 -29.42
N LYS A 630 -9.48 -5.14 -29.82
CA LYS A 630 -10.66 -5.21 -30.70
C LYS A 630 -10.32 -5.85 -32.04
N ASP A 631 -9.22 -5.41 -32.67
CA ASP A 631 -8.71 -6.02 -33.91
C ASP A 631 -8.34 -7.50 -33.72
N LEU A 632 -7.72 -7.85 -32.59
CA LEU A 632 -7.39 -9.23 -32.29
C LEU A 632 -8.66 -10.09 -32.15
N THR A 633 -9.72 -9.56 -31.54
CA THR A 633 -11.00 -10.26 -31.32
C THR A 633 -11.86 -10.36 -32.57
N GLU A 634 -12.01 -9.27 -33.33
CA GLU A 634 -12.90 -9.20 -34.50
C GLU A 634 -12.25 -9.73 -35.78
N ARG A 635 -10.92 -9.62 -35.91
CA ARG A 635 -10.18 -9.95 -37.13
C ARG A 635 -9.23 -11.12 -36.97
N THR A 636 -9.45 -11.99 -35.97
CA THR A 636 -8.59 -13.16 -35.71
C THR A 636 -8.34 -13.98 -36.98
N GLU A 637 -9.39 -14.29 -37.76
CA GLU A 637 -9.26 -15.13 -38.95
C GLU A 637 -8.49 -14.44 -40.09
N GLN A 638 -8.62 -13.12 -40.25
CA GLN A 638 -7.82 -12.34 -41.20
C GLN A 638 -6.34 -12.30 -40.77
N LEU A 639 -6.07 -12.14 -39.47
CA LEU A 639 -4.72 -12.16 -38.93
C LEU A 639 -4.05 -13.52 -39.16
N ARG A 640 -4.82 -14.62 -39.16
CA ARG A 640 -4.34 -15.99 -39.46
C ARG A 640 -3.99 -16.23 -40.94
N GLU A 641 -4.33 -15.32 -41.86
CA GLU A 641 -3.85 -15.42 -43.25
C GLU A 641 -2.33 -15.20 -43.34
N ASN A 642 -1.76 -14.45 -42.40
CA ASN A 642 -0.31 -14.29 -42.31
C ASN A 642 0.34 -15.57 -41.77
N ALA A 643 1.29 -16.13 -42.54
CA ALA A 643 1.96 -17.38 -42.20
C ALA A 643 2.68 -17.35 -40.83
N VAL A 644 3.24 -16.20 -40.42
CA VAL A 644 3.89 -16.04 -39.10
C VAL A 644 2.85 -16.05 -37.98
N VAL A 645 1.76 -15.30 -38.15
CA VAL A 645 0.70 -15.21 -37.13
C VAL A 645 0.00 -16.56 -36.96
N ARG A 646 -0.31 -17.25 -38.07
CA ARG A 646 -0.84 -18.61 -38.06
C ARG A 646 0.09 -19.56 -37.32
N HIS A 647 1.40 -19.48 -37.56
CA HIS A 647 2.37 -20.30 -36.87
C HIS A 647 2.43 -20.02 -35.36
N LEU A 648 2.39 -18.73 -34.96
CA LEU A 648 2.36 -18.32 -33.55
C LEU A 648 1.06 -18.73 -32.83
N ILE A 649 -0.06 -18.87 -33.56
CA ILE A 649 -1.37 -19.27 -33.03
C ILE A 649 -1.57 -20.80 -33.07
N ASP A 650 -1.09 -21.50 -34.09
CA ASP A 650 -1.41 -22.90 -34.32
C ASP A 650 -0.22 -23.82 -33.99
N THR A 651 0.99 -23.53 -34.48
CA THR A 651 2.16 -24.45 -34.41
C THR A 651 3.44 -23.81 -33.81
N PRO A 652 3.41 -23.20 -32.62
CA PRO A 652 4.51 -22.37 -32.09
C PRO A 652 5.75 -23.19 -31.66
N ARG A 653 5.61 -24.53 -31.62
CA ARG A 653 6.66 -25.48 -31.24
C ARG A 653 7.39 -26.05 -32.45
N GLU A 654 6.84 -25.86 -33.65
CA GLU A 654 7.48 -26.30 -34.87
C GLU A 654 8.48 -25.22 -35.32
N PRO A 655 9.58 -25.58 -36.01
CA PRO A 655 10.42 -24.59 -36.65
C PRO A 655 9.61 -23.85 -37.73
N TYR A 656 9.65 -22.52 -37.71
CA TYR A 656 9.02 -21.73 -38.76
C TYR A 656 9.65 -22.09 -40.11
N PRO A 657 8.87 -22.54 -41.11
CA PRO A 657 9.40 -22.93 -42.40
C PRO A 657 9.86 -21.68 -43.17
N ALA A 658 11.12 -21.29 -42.96
CA ALA A 658 11.75 -20.20 -43.71
C ALA A 658 12.05 -20.69 -45.14
N GLY A 659 11.36 -20.15 -46.13
CA GLY A 659 11.61 -20.41 -47.55
C GLY A 659 12.91 -19.80 -48.10
N ILE A 660 13.80 -19.32 -47.22
CA ILE A 660 15.05 -18.63 -47.57
C ILE A 660 16.20 -19.44 -46.96
N ALA A 661 17.06 -19.99 -47.81
CA ALA A 661 18.27 -20.66 -47.35
C ALA A 661 19.19 -19.65 -46.66
N PHE A 662 19.76 -20.04 -45.51
CA PHE A 662 20.74 -19.23 -44.80
C PHE A 662 21.92 -18.94 -45.76
N PRO A 663 22.30 -17.66 -45.98
CA PRO A 663 23.38 -17.36 -46.90
C PRO A 663 24.67 -18.03 -46.42
N ASN A 664 25.27 -18.85 -47.29
CA ASN A 664 26.48 -19.58 -46.98
C ASN A 664 27.66 -18.58 -46.82
N PRO A 665 28.31 -18.52 -45.65
CA PRO A 665 29.42 -17.59 -45.42
C PRO A 665 30.65 -17.85 -46.29
N ALA A 666 30.70 -18.95 -47.04
CA ALA A 666 31.76 -19.26 -48.00
C ALA A 666 31.62 -18.54 -49.37
N GLY A 667 30.66 -17.63 -49.52
CA GLY A 667 30.37 -16.94 -50.78
C GLY A 667 30.46 -15.41 -50.76
N LEU A 668 31.17 -14.81 -49.78
CA LEU A 668 31.48 -13.38 -49.76
C LEU A 668 32.94 -13.11 -50.10
#